data_AF-A0AAD9GXR6-F1
#
_entry.id   AF-A0AAD9GXR6-F1
#
_cell.length_a   1.000
_cell.length_b   1.000
_cell.length_c   1.000
_cell.angle_alpha   90.00
_cell.angle_beta   90.00
_cell.angle_gamma   90.00
#
_symmetry.space_group_name_H-M   'P 1'
#
loop_
_entity.id
_entity.type
_entity.pdbx_description
1 polymer ?
#
loop_
_entity_poly.entity_id
_entity_poly.type
_entity_poly.pdbx_seq_one_letter_code
_entity_poly.pdbx_strand_id
1 'polypeptide(L)'
;MGLDELKPGNTKRARDTAISAFNTFVRSENIAFDYVKQCIEQDATGKCFVSVLDMFGMYLAFNESKKGKPLSRNIAMQYFRQAKMWLFEVFPVQRHIVEAKMLSMGKTPDNFCMKRDGKVVNKAPPCTKKDLKKMMLYLYNNVRSSSDYQDAALLCLLWYLFGRASDLALVRKQNLSVDAAEVFFIRMKTAEEQGLSLSPDTDFISCPLHAIAVALITQDAPCVDLIDNLPAVRVTAAVNLTPATSLLEILNNPEDFATLAAPATPTASDTTAPTICARVNRVLDRVMVAAGVAEALTSHPFSRGGAQHVNGCDGLTQRWIFDRDAWNMSTTNKGFNYIFNTSREDHKVSKALSGYDTQCEVKALNLAPFDAETQLKIGGVQRILFTTCYKLESSKYNISQQVADVLTAYLIMQYPQMKKLREDGLAVRRMEAAVEHAGSSVAELLAWSSHLANFIDTKRKPHQAQADQPRKESTNESKIIDHQRSVIDRLMEHIKRQDERMDGLEAKMEGKPAQDRSNKRQHQPSQDQEKPKRRRGSVTHLHATWFAWYAQETYLWLASVSKQQKSDAKLLVAFMKLFLRDGFILDDTASSNRDHVLSLGKQAEAAVLAFLAENKATSRGSGAVLKHLRALHRSGALNAMIDRHQRLLQTTAIKDPAPGYTQNILEIVSQ
;
A
#
# COMPACT_ATOMS: atom_id res chain seq x y z
N MET A 1 35.84 -2.14 -24.67
CA MET A 1 34.85 -1.08 -24.42
C MET A 1 34.70 -0.90 -22.92
N GLY A 2 34.97 0.30 -22.41
CA GLY A 2 34.90 0.60 -20.98
C GLY A 2 33.48 0.98 -20.55
N LEU A 3 33.11 0.71 -19.29
CA LEU A 3 31.81 1.09 -18.70
C LEU A 3 31.44 2.58 -18.87
N ASP A 4 32.42 3.45 -19.12
CA ASP A 4 32.20 4.88 -19.40
C ASP A 4 31.64 5.18 -20.79
N GLU A 5 31.77 4.26 -21.76
CA GLU A 5 31.20 4.42 -23.11
C GLU A 5 29.68 4.22 -23.12
N LEU A 6 29.13 3.51 -22.13
CA LEU A 6 27.70 3.19 -21.97
C LEU A 6 26.89 4.28 -21.23
N LYS A 7 27.52 5.33 -20.68
CA LYS A 7 26.82 6.40 -19.97
C LYS A 7 26.05 7.31 -20.94
N PRO A 8 24.74 7.56 -20.74
CA PRO A 8 23.95 8.45 -21.60
C PRO A 8 24.59 9.83 -21.77
N GLY A 9 24.55 10.40 -22.97
CA GLY A 9 25.23 11.67 -23.28
C GLY A 9 24.83 12.84 -22.37
N ASN A 10 23.60 12.87 -21.87
CA ASN A 10 23.13 13.87 -20.91
C ASN A 10 23.83 13.75 -19.54
N THR A 11 24.15 12.53 -19.11
CA THR A 11 24.87 12.27 -17.86
C THR A 11 26.33 12.71 -17.96
N LYS A 12 26.97 12.51 -19.12
CA LYS A 12 28.33 13.01 -19.40
C LYS A 12 28.39 14.55 -19.34
N ARG A 13 27.48 15.23 -20.05
CA ARG A 13 27.40 16.71 -20.00
C ARG A 13 27.13 17.26 -18.61
N ALA A 14 26.25 16.63 -17.83
CA ALA A 14 25.97 17.06 -16.46
C ALA A 14 27.19 16.89 -15.55
N ARG A 15 27.98 15.82 -15.76
CA ARG A 15 29.24 15.59 -15.07
C ARG A 15 30.28 16.66 -15.41
N ASP A 16 30.50 16.94 -16.70
CA ASP A 16 31.48 17.94 -17.15
C ASP A 16 31.13 19.35 -16.63
N THR A 17 29.83 19.67 -16.60
CA THR A 17 29.34 20.94 -16.06
C THR A 17 29.62 21.06 -14.56
N ALA A 18 29.44 19.98 -13.80
CA ALA A 18 29.73 19.96 -12.37
C ALA A 18 31.24 20.06 -12.08
N ILE A 19 32.08 19.40 -12.88
CA ILE A 19 33.55 19.51 -12.78
C ILE A 19 34.00 20.94 -13.09
N SER A 20 33.43 21.57 -14.13
CA SER A 20 33.70 22.97 -14.45
C SER A 20 33.30 23.91 -13.30
N ALA A 21 32.14 23.68 -12.68
CA ALA A 21 31.70 24.44 -11.51
C ALA A 21 32.66 24.27 -10.31
N PHE A 22 33.15 23.05 -10.06
CA PHE A 22 34.13 22.78 -9.02
C PHE A 22 35.47 23.47 -9.27
N ASN A 23 36.00 23.39 -10.49
CA ASN A 23 37.24 24.09 -10.84
C ASN A 23 37.10 25.62 -10.77
N THR A 24 35.90 26.15 -11.06
CA THR A 24 35.60 27.57 -10.90
C THR A 24 35.62 27.98 -9.43
N PHE A 25 35.06 27.16 -8.54
CA PHE A 25 35.13 27.35 -7.08
C PHE A 25 36.59 27.37 -6.59
N VAL A 26 37.40 26.39 -6.98
CA VAL A 26 38.80 26.33 -6.53
C VAL A 26 39.57 27.58 -6.99
N ARG A 27 39.29 28.07 -8.19
CA ARG A 27 39.86 29.32 -8.71
C ARG A 27 39.33 30.58 -8.01
N SER A 28 38.06 30.62 -7.58
CA SER A 28 37.53 31.78 -6.84
C SER A 28 38.18 31.96 -5.47
N GLU A 29 38.70 30.89 -4.89
CA GLU A 29 39.52 30.93 -3.67
C GLU A 29 41.00 31.27 -3.94
N ASN A 30 41.38 31.59 -5.19
CA ASN A 30 42.76 31.80 -5.64
C ASN A 30 43.69 30.59 -5.43
N ILE A 31 43.13 29.37 -5.46
CA ILE A 31 43.88 28.13 -5.28
C ILE A 31 44.00 27.40 -6.62
N ALA A 32 45.13 26.75 -6.88
CA ALA A 32 45.29 25.83 -8.00
C ALA A 32 44.77 24.44 -7.63
N PHE A 33 44.07 23.76 -8.53
CA PHE A 33 43.55 22.41 -8.27
C PHE A 33 44.67 21.41 -7.95
N ASP A 34 45.86 21.56 -8.53
CA ASP A 34 47.02 20.72 -8.22
C ASP A 34 47.48 20.84 -6.76
N TYR A 35 47.33 22.03 -6.15
CA TYR A 35 47.61 22.22 -4.73
C TYR A 35 46.57 21.50 -3.86
N VAL A 36 45.27 21.61 -4.21
CA VAL A 36 44.19 20.86 -3.54
C VAL A 36 44.44 19.35 -3.63
N LYS A 37 44.91 18.87 -4.79
CA LYS A 37 45.26 17.46 -5.00
C LYS A 37 46.37 17.01 -4.06
N GLN A 38 47.46 17.77 -3.97
CA GLN A 38 48.56 17.48 -3.05
C GLN A 38 48.10 17.44 -1.59
N CYS A 39 47.26 18.38 -1.16
CA CYS A 39 46.73 18.40 0.20
C CYS A 39 45.84 17.18 0.52
N ILE A 40 45.03 16.72 -0.44
CA ILE A 40 44.19 15.52 -0.28
C ILE A 40 45.02 14.23 -0.28
N GLU A 41 46.07 14.16 -1.10
CA GLU A 41 46.96 13.00 -1.17
C GLU A 41 47.83 12.85 0.09
N GLN A 42 48.28 13.97 0.67
CA GLN A 42 49.08 13.99 1.90
C GLN A 42 48.25 13.78 3.18
N ASP A 43 46.93 13.96 3.11
CA ASP A 43 46.05 13.78 4.26
C ASP A 43 45.52 12.34 4.40
N ALA A 44 46.21 11.56 5.23
CA ALA A 44 45.81 10.19 5.58
C ALA A 44 44.48 10.12 6.36
N THR A 45 43.97 11.23 6.92
CA THR A 45 42.73 11.26 7.71
C THR A 45 41.49 11.52 6.86
N GLY A 46 41.66 11.97 5.61
CA GLY A 46 40.57 12.34 4.70
C GLY A 46 39.79 13.60 5.09
N LYS A 47 40.24 14.36 6.10
CA LYS A 47 39.61 15.62 6.54
C LYS A 47 39.71 16.71 5.47
N CYS A 48 40.81 16.78 4.73
CA CYS A 48 41.03 17.71 3.63
C CYS A 48 39.99 17.49 2.52
N PHE A 49 39.83 16.23 2.09
CA PHE A 49 38.80 15.84 1.12
C PHE A 49 37.39 16.26 1.57
N VAL A 50 37.08 16.03 2.85
CA VAL A 50 35.78 16.38 3.42
C VAL A 50 35.56 17.90 3.41
N SER A 51 36.56 18.66 3.85
CA SER A 51 36.47 20.11 3.98
C SER A 51 36.34 20.80 2.63
N VAL A 52 37.07 20.34 1.61
CA VAL A 52 37.00 20.86 0.24
C VAL A 52 35.59 20.66 -0.35
N LEU A 53 35.00 19.49 -0.14
CA LEU A 53 33.63 19.23 -0.60
C LEU A 53 32.59 20.02 0.20
N ASP A 54 32.75 20.18 1.52
CA ASP A 54 31.83 20.98 2.33
C ASP A 54 31.82 22.46 1.90
N MET A 55 33.02 23.02 1.67
CA MET A 55 33.20 24.36 1.11
C MET A 55 32.58 24.49 -0.29
N PHE A 56 32.74 23.47 -1.14
CA PHE A 56 32.07 23.44 -2.44
C PHE A 56 30.54 23.37 -2.32
N GLY A 57 30.02 22.65 -1.32
CA GLY A 57 28.60 22.61 -1.01
C GLY A 57 28.05 23.98 -0.60
N MET A 58 28.80 24.72 0.22
CA MET A 58 28.47 26.11 0.57
C MET A 58 28.55 27.03 -0.66
N TYR A 59 29.60 26.91 -1.46
CA TYR A 59 29.73 27.66 -2.71
C TYR A 59 28.50 27.46 -3.61
N LEU A 60 28.04 26.22 -3.82
CA LEU A 60 26.85 25.96 -4.64
C LEU A 60 25.55 26.53 -4.06
N ALA A 61 25.44 26.63 -2.74
CA ALA A 61 24.24 27.18 -2.09
C ALA A 61 24.14 28.71 -2.27
N PHE A 62 25.28 29.40 -2.26
CA PHE A 62 25.34 30.87 -2.28
C PHE A 62 25.80 31.47 -3.61
N ASN A 63 26.32 30.66 -4.54
CA ASN A 63 26.76 31.15 -5.83
C ASN A 63 25.59 31.45 -6.77
N GLU A 64 25.71 32.56 -7.48
CA GLU A 64 24.73 33.03 -8.45
C GLU A 64 25.04 32.48 -9.84
N SER A 65 24.00 32.03 -10.54
CA SER A 65 24.10 31.75 -11.97
C SER A 65 24.47 33.01 -12.75
N LYS A 66 24.90 32.86 -14.01
CA LYS A 66 25.21 33.99 -14.94
C LYS A 66 24.07 35.04 -15.09
N LYS A 67 22.88 34.77 -14.55
CA LYS A 67 21.71 35.66 -14.54
C LYS A 67 21.43 36.31 -13.16
N GLY A 68 22.38 36.28 -12.23
CA GLY A 68 22.24 36.86 -10.87
C GLY A 68 21.21 36.14 -9.99
N LYS A 69 20.85 34.89 -10.34
CA LYS A 69 19.91 34.07 -9.55
C LYS A 69 20.65 32.91 -8.94
N PRO A 70 20.43 32.60 -7.65
CA PRO A 70 21.15 31.54 -6.99
C PRO A 70 20.65 30.18 -7.51
N LEU A 71 21.52 29.16 -7.51
CA LEU A 71 21.23 27.86 -8.13
C LEU A 71 19.97 27.20 -7.52
N SER A 72 19.11 26.58 -8.33
CA SER A 72 17.99 25.82 -7.74
C SER A 72 18.53 24.66 -6.91
N ARG A 73 17.83 24.29 -5.82
CA ARG A 73 18.23 23.19 -4.93
C ARG A 73 18.58 21.91 -5.71
N ASN A 74 17.78 21.56 -6.71
CA ASN A 74 18.00 20.36 -7.52
C ASN A 74 19.30 20.44 -8.33
N ILE A 75 19.62 21.60 -8.90
CA ILE A 75 20.84 21.80 -9.68
C ILE A 75 22.07 21.80 -8.77
N ALA A 76 22.01 22.48 -7.62
CA ALA A 76 23.08 22.49 -6.63
C ALA A 76 23.40 21.07 -6.13
N MET A 77 22.37 20.31 -5.75
CA MET A 77 22.54 18.92 -5.30
C MET A 77 23.07 18.00 -6.41
N GLN A 78 22.66 18.23 -7.66
CA GLN A 78 23.18 17.48 -8.80
C GLN A 78 24.67 17.77 -9.06
N TYR A 79 25.09 19.04 -9.02
CA TYR A 79 26.50 19.42 -9.18
C TYR A 79 27.35 18.87 -8.04
N PHE A 80 26.88 18.98 -6.80
CA PHE A 80 27.55 18.42 -5.63
C PHE A 80 27.75 16.90 -5.78
N ARG A 81 26.71 16.17 -6.20
CA ARG A 81 26.78 14.71 -6.41
C ARG A 81 27.80 14.35 -7.50
N GLN A 82 27.75 15.02 -8.64
CA GLN A 82 28.65 14.72 -9.76
C GLN A 82 30.11 15.06 -9.45
N ALA A 83 30.37 16.20 -8.78
CA ALA A 83 31.71 16.57 -8.34
C ALA A 83 32.26 15.59 -7.30
N LYS A 84 31.44 15.15 -6.33
CA LYS A 84 31.82 14.12 -5.36
C LYS A 84 32.19 12.80 -6.04
N MET A 85 31.37 12.34 -6.97
CA MET A 85 31.64 11.09 -7.69
C MET A 85 32.92 11.20 -8.53
N TRP A 86 33.15 12.34 -9.18
CA TRP A 86 34.41 12.58 -9.90
C TRP A 86 35.62 12.61 -8.96
N LEU A 87 35.55 13.30 -7.81
CA LEU A 87 36.65 13.30 -6.83
C LEU A 87 36.94 11.91 -6.27
N PHE A 88 35.94 11.04 -6.12
CA PHE A 88 36.18 9.62 -5.77
C PHE A 88 36.89 8.82 -6.84
N GLU A 89 36.74 9.19 -8.11
CA GLU A 89 37.50 8.58 -9.21
C GLU A 89 38.94 9.13 -9.24
N VAL A 90 39.15 10.41 -8.89
CA VAL A 90 40.48 11.03 -8.79
C VAL A 90 41.26 10.53 -7.57
N PHE A 91 40.57 10.28 -6.45
CA PHE A 91 41.17 9.90 -5.16
C PHE A 91 40.59 8.56 -4.63
N PRO A 92 40.90 7.42 -5.27
CA PRO A 92 40.31 6.13 -4.91
C PRO A 92 40.71 5.66 -3.50
N VAL A 93 41.91 5.99 -3.03
CA VAL A 93 42.38 5.62 -1.68
C VAL A 93 41.59 6.36 -0.61
N GLN A 94 41.37 7.66 -0.79
CA GLN A 94 40.64 8.52 0.14
C GLN A 94 39.16 8.16 0.19
N ARG A 95 38.59 7.64 -0.92
CA ARG A 95 37.21 7.14 -0.95
C ARG A 95 36.93 6.17 0.19
N HIS A 96 37.78 5.15 0.38
CA HIS A 96 37.57 4.15 1.44
C HIS A 96 37.58 4.74 2.85
N ILE A 97 38.28 5.86 3.06
CA ILE A 97 38.42 6.54 4.35
C ILE A 97 37.21 7.44 4.63
N VAL A 98 36.74 8.18 3.63
CA VAL A 98 35.74 9.25 3.81
C VAL A 98 34.33 8.86 3.39
N GLU A 99 34.15 7.72 2.71
CA GLU A 99 32.87 7.32 2.12
C GLU A 99 31.75 7.31 3.15
N ALA A 100 31.97 6.74 4.35
CA ALA A 100 30.99 6.74 5.44
C ALA A 100 30.60 8.16 5.92
N LYS A 101 31.59 9.07 6.02
CA LYS A 101 31.38 10.48 6.42
C LYS A 101 30.68 11.29 5.31
N MET A 102 30.96 10.96 4.05
CA MET A 102 30.34 11.57 2.87
C MET A 102 28.87 11.16 2.68
N LEU A 103 28.37 10.16 3.42
CA LEU A 103 26.95 9.77 3.41
C LEU A 103 26.08 10.76 4.18
N SER A 104 26.56 11.30 5.30
CA SER A 104 25.82 12.29 6.11
C SER A 104 25.97 13.72 5.57
N MET A 105 27.09 14.02 4.90
CA MET A 105 27.41 15.37 4.44
C MET A 105 26.54 15.89 3.29
N GLY A 106 25.77 15.04 2.61
CA GLY A 106 24.77 15.50 1.63
C GLY A 106 23.66 16.38 2.25
N LYS A 107 23.44 16.28 3.57
CA LYS A 107 22.46 17.08 4.31
C LYS A 107 22.91 18.52 4.50
N THR A 108 24.22 18.79 4.58
CA THR A 108 24.75 20.13 4.81
C THR A 108 24.43 21.09 3.64
N PRO A 109 24.79 20.79 2.37
CA PRO A 109 24.43 21.64 1.23
C PRO A 109 22.91 21.68 1.00
N ASP A 110 22.20 20.59 1.28
CA ASP A 110 20.74 20.53 1.21
C ASP A 110 20.09 21.49 2.23
N ASN A 111 20.58 21.50 3.47
CA ASN A 111 20.16 22.40 4.53
C ASN A 111 20.50 23.86 4.20
N PHE A 112 21.67 24.14 3.62
CA PHE A 112 22.02 25.49 3.17
C PHE A 112 21.09 25.97 2.06
N CYS A 113 20.79 25.12 1.08
CA CYS A 113 19.80 25.43 0.03
C CYS A 113 18.39 25.64 0.61
N MET A 114 17.99 24.83 1.60
CA MET A 114 16.69 24.96 2.27
C MET A 114 16.57 26.24 3.10
N LYS A 115 17.62 26.63 3.82
CA LYS A 115 17.65 27.88 4.61
C LYS A 115 17.56 29.11 3.70
N ARG A 116 18.21 29.07 2.53
CA ARG A 116 18.19 30.15 1.52
C ARG A 116 16.80 30.38 0.92
N ASP A 117 16.05 29.31 0.65
CA ASP A 117 14.75 29.40 -0.01
C ASP A 117 13.63 30.00 0.88
N GLY A 118 13.93 30.36 2.15
CA GLY A 118 13.04 31.10 3.07
C GLY A 118 11.73 30.40 3.44
N LYS A 119 11.45 29.23 2.85
CA LYS A 119 10.26 28.43 3.12
C LYS A 119 10.60 27.35 4.14
N VAL A 120 10.46 27.68 5.41
CA VAL A 120 10.02 26.66 6.38
C VAL A 120 8.61 26.29 5.96
N VAL A 121 8.48 25.31 5.07
CA VAL A 121 7.18 24.75 4.72
C VAL A 121 6.65 24.19 6.04
N ASN A 122 5.55 24.74 6.56
CA ASN A 122 4.71 24.08 7.55
C ASN A 122 4.28 22.75 6.93
N LYS A 123 5.10 21.73 7.17
CA LYS A 123 4.91 20.39 6.65
C LYS A 123 3.85 19.76 7.53
N ALA A 124 2.78 19.24 6.91
CA ALA A 124 1.83 18.40 7.62
C ALA A 124 2.62 17.31 8.39
N PRO A 125 2.25 17.08 9.66
CA PRO A 125 2.96 16.13 10.52
C PRO A 125 2.95 14.73 9.91
N PRO A 126 4.02 13.96 10.13
CA PRO A 126 4.15 12.60 9.60
C PRO A 126 3.11 11.68 10.24
N CYS A 127 2.53 10.75 9.47
CA CYS A 127 1.71 9.70 10.06
C CYS A 127 2.62 8.81 10.89
N THR A 128 2.36 8.62 12.19
CA THR A 128 3.14 7.68 13.00
C THR A 128 2.56 6.27 12.90
N LYS A 129 3.35 5.25 13.28
CA LYS A 129 2.83 3.87 13.43
C LYS A 129 1.67 3.81 14.43
N LYS A 130 1.70 4.64 15.47
CA LYS A 130 0.61 4.78 16.45
C LYS A 130 -0.67 5.33 15.83
N ASP A 131 -0.55 6.31 14.93
CA ASP A 131 -1.71 6.86 14.21
C ASP A 131 -2.30 5.83 13.24
N LEU A 132 -1.45 5.10 12.51
CA LEU A 132 -1.88 3.98 11.66
C LEU A 132 -2.68 2.96 12.48
N LYS A 133 -2.13 2.53 13.63
CA LYS A 133 -2.79 1.57 14.53
C LYS A 133 -4.16 2.09 14.99
N LYS A 134 -4.26 3.36 15.41
CA LYS A 134 -5.55 3.96 15.81
C LYS A 134 -6.57 3.93 14.67
N MET A 135 -6.16 4.31 13.46
CA MET A 135 -7.03 4.32 12.28
C MET A 135 -7.52 2.92 11.91
N MET A 136 -6.62 1.93 11.89
CA MET A 136 -6.96 0.54 11.58
C MET A 136 -7.83 -0.08 12.67
N LEU A 137 -7.53 0.16 13.95
CA LEU A 137 -8.34 -0.29 15.08
C LEU A 137 -9.76 0.30 15.01
N TYR A 138 -9.89 1.59 14.69
CA TYR A 138 -11.19 2.22 14.48
C TYR A 138 -11.97 1.53 13.35
N LEU A 139 -11.31 1.23 12.23
CA LEU A 139 -11.95 0.51 11.11
C LEU A 139 -12.43 -0.87 11.56
N TYR A 140 -11.58 -1.69 12.18
CA TYR A 140 -11.95 -3.03 12.65
C TYR A 140 -13.07 -3.01 13.71
N ASN A 141 -13.06 -2.03 14.61
CA ASN A 141 -14.13 -1.87 15.62
C ASN A 141 -15.46 -1.39 15.02
N ASN A 142 -15.47 -0.82 13.82
CA ASN A 142 -16.63 -0.17 13.21
C ASN A 142 -17.01 -0.73 11.83
N VAL A 143 -16.49 -1.90 11.44
CA VAL A 143 -16.73 -2.53 10.13
C VAL A 143 -18.21 -2.81 9.90
N ARG A 144 -18.79 -2.20 8.87
CA ARG A 144 -20.17 -2.47 8.44
C ARG A 144 -20.26 -3.19 7.10
N SER A 145 -19.19 -3.18 6.32
CA SER A 145 -19.16 -3.80 4.99
C SER A 145 -17.75 -4.27 4.64
N SER A 146 -17.67 -5.10 3.59
CA SER A 146 -16.41 -5.52 2.97
C SER A 146 -15.46 -4.35 2.71
N SER A 147 -16.00 -3.21 2.26
CA SER A 147 -15.20 -2.01 1.99
C SER A 147 -14.39 -1.47 3.17
N ASP A 148 -14.82 -1.70 4.41
CA ASP A 148 -14.08 -1.22 5.58
C ASP A 148 -12.80 -2.05 5.82
N TYR A 149 -12.82 -3.35 5.52
CA TYR A 149 -11.62 -4.19 5.52
C TYR A 149 -10.67 -3.83 4.37
N GLN A 150 -11.24 -3.50 3.21
CA GLN A 150 -10.48 -3.02 2.05
C GLN A 150 -9.81 -1.67 2.34
N ASP A 151 -10.49 -0.78 3.06
CA ASP A 151 -9.93 0.49 3.51
C ASP A 151 -8.84 0.28 4.59
N ALA A 152 -8.98 -0.72 5.45
CA ALA A 152 -7.93 -1.08 6.42
C ALA A 152 -6.67 -1.62 5.71
N ALA A 153 -6.84 -2.52 4.73
CA ALA A 153 -5.75 -3.02 3.89
C ALA A 153 -5.10 -1.89 3.08
N LEU A 154 -5.88 -0.94 2.56
CA LEU A 154 -5.37 0.25 1.88
C LEU A 154 -4.45 1.08 2.79
N LEU A 155 -4.91 1.43 4.00
CA LEU A 155 -4.11 2.20 4.96
C LEU A 155 -2.85 1.45 5.39
N CYS A 156 -2.97 0.14 5.62
CA CYS A 156 -1.84 -0.71 5.97
C CYS A 156 -0.81 -0.72 4.84
N LEU A 157 -1.20 -1.03 3.60
CA LEU A 157 -0.25 -1.12 2.50
C LEU A 157 0.32 0.24 2.09
N LEU A 158 -0.41 1.34 2.30
CA LEU A 158 0.16 2.69 2.14
C LEU A 158 1.34 2.94 3.09
N TRP A 159 1.33 2.37 4.31
CA TRP A 159 2.49 2.42 5.20
C TRP A 159 3.71 1.72 4.60
N TYR A 160 3.52 0.49 4.12
CA TYR A 160 4.60 -0.32 3.54
C TYR A 160 5.10 0.18 2.18
N LEU A 161 4.27 0.94 1.47
CA LEU A 161 4.59 1.53 0.16
C LEU A 161 5.02 2.99 0.24
N PHE A 162 5.25 3.54 1.44
CA PHE A 162 5.59 4.94 1.63
C PHE A 162 4.59 5.87 0.93
N GLY A 163 3.30 5.64 1.12
CA GLY A 163 2.21 6.50 0.62
C GLY A 163 1.96 6.42 -0.89
N ARG A 164 2.60 5.50 -1.63
CA ARG A 164 2.44 5.36 -3.09
C ARG A 164 1.13 4.69 -3.49
N ALA A 165 0.06 5.47 -3.42
CA ALA A 165 -1.29 5.00 -3.74
C ALA A 165 -1.45 4.58 -5.22
N SER A 166 -0.72 5.21 -6.16
CA SER A 166 -0.74 4.83 -7.57
C SER A 166 -0.23 3.40 -7.81
N ASP A 167 0.80 3.02 -7.05
CA ASP A 167 1.43 1.71 -7.16
C ASP A 167 0.46 0.63 -6.68
N LEU A 168 -0.30 0.91 -5.60
CA LEU A 168 -1.34 0.02 -5.08
C LEU A 168 -2.43 -0.32 -6.08
N ALA A 169 -2.87 0.65 -6.88
CA ALA A 169 -3.92 0.40 -7.86
C ALA A 169 -3.46 -0.46 -9.06
N LEU A 170 -2.16 -0.74 -9.16
CA LEU A 170 -1.59 -1.65 -10.16
C LEU A 170 -1.31 -3.04 -9.58
N VAL A 171 -1.42 -3.22 -8.26
CA VAL A 171 -1.17 -4.51 -7.60
C VAL A 171 -2.35 -5.46 -7.84
N ARG A 172 -2.07 -6.57 -8.52
CA ARG A 172 -3.02 -7.66 -8.77
C ARG A 172 -2.72 -8.83 -7.83
N LYS A 173 -3.69 -9.74 -7.69
CA LYS A 173 -3.54 -10.95 -6.87
C LYS A 173 -2.35 -11.83 -7.30
N GLN A 174 -2.09 -11.90 -8.60
CA GLN A 174 -0.95 -12.62 -9.17
C GLN A 174 0.41 -12.06 -8.77
N ASN A 175 0.46 -10.81 -8.28
CA ASN A 175 1.69 -10.21 -7.81
C ASN A 175 2.07 -10.71 -6.41
N LEU A 176 1.19 -11.41 -5.69
CA LEU A 176 1.52 -11.98 -4.38
C LEU A 176 2.35 -13.26 -4.55
N SER A 177 3.44 -13.36 -3.80
CA SER A 177 4.28 -14.57 -3.77
C SER A 177 4.89 -14.78 -2.39
N VAL A 178 5.26 -16.02 -2.09
CA VAL A 178 6.06 -16.37 -0.91
C VAL A 178 7.32 -17.05 -1.45
N ASP A 179 8.50 -16.64 -0.97
CA ASP A 179 9.75 -17.28 -1.38
C ASP A 179 10.10 -18.50 -0.51
N ALA A 180 11.20 -19.19 -0.85
CA ALA A 180 11.68 -20.34 -0.10
C ALA A 180 12.18 -19.99 1.31
N ALA A 181 12.45 -18.71 1.59
CA ALA A 181 12.82 -18.22 2.92
C ALA A 181 11.59 -17.84 3.77
N GLU A 182 10.38 -18.19 3.30
CA GLU A 182 9.10 -17.85 3.92
C GLU A 182 8.90 -16.33 4.05
N VAL A 183 9.45 -15.55 3.13
CA VAL A 183 9.20 -14.10 3.05
C VAL A 183 8.06 -13.86 2.07
N PHE A 184 7.10 -13.04 2.49
CA PHE A 184 5.94 -12.67 1.68
C PHE A 184 6.27 -11.43 0.83
N PHE A 185 5.91 -11.42 -0.44
CA PHE A 185 6.20 -10.30 -1.34
C PHE A 185 5.03 -9.89 -2.22
N ILE A 186 5.04 -8.62 -2.62
CA ILE A 186 4.30 -8.06 -3.75
C ILE A 186 5.30 -7.81 -4.89
N ARG A 187 5.26 -8.62 -5.95
CA ARG A 187 6.08 -8.47 -7.17
C ARG A 187 5.53 -7.35 -8.05
N MET A 188 6.19 -6.19 -8.09
CA MET A 188 5.77 -5.07 -8.92
C MET A 188 6.47 -5.13 -10.29
N LYS A 189 5.76 -5.58 -11.33
CA LYS A 189 6.23 -5.84 -12.73
C LYS A 189 7.11 -7.08 -12.96
N THR A 190 7.23 -7.46 -14.24
CA THR A 190 7.61 -8.75 -14.84
C THR A 190 9.07 -9.23 -14.66
N ALA A 191 9.83 -8.68 -13.71
CA ALA A 191 11.17 -9.19 -13.41
C ALA A 191 11.19 -9.82 -12.00
N GLU A 192 11.79 -11.00 -11.86
CA GLU A 192 11.85 -11.77 -10.59
C GLU A 192 12.50 -11.00 -9.43
N GLU A 193 13.29 -9.96 -9.73
CA GLU A 193 14.01 -9.14 -8.75
C GLU A 193 13.24 -7.89 -8.29
N GLN A 194 12.04 -7.63 -8.82
CA GLN A 194 11.26 -6.41 -8.52
C GLN A 194 10.10 -6.73 -7.56
N GLY A 195 10.42 -6.90 -6.27
CA GLY A 195 9.43 -7.20 -5.22
C GLY A 195 9.51 -6.24 -4.03
N LEU A 196 8.38 -6.06 -3.36
CA LEU A 196 8.30 -5.48 -2.01
C LEU A 196 8.02 -6.60 -1.02
N SER A 197 8.94 -6.83 -0.09
CA SER A 197 8.77 -7.71 1.07
C SER A 197 7.77 -7.13 2.05
N LEU A 198 6.95 -8.00 2.59
CA LEU A 198 6.03 -7.74 3.70
C LEU A 198 6.33 -8.71 4.82
N SER A 199 6.87 -8.20 5.90
CA SER A 199 7.07 -8.93 7.13
C SER A 199 5.77 -8.84 7.94
N PRO A 200 5.34 -9.93 8.60
CA PRO A 200 4.26 -9.82 9.58
C PRO A 200 4.61 -8.76 10.60
N ASP A 201 3.61 -8.05 11.10
CA ASP A 201 3.79 -7.04 12.14
C ASP A 201 3.69 -7.70 13.52
N THR A 202 4.45 -7.17 14.47
CA THR A 202 4.32 -7.51 15.90
C THR A 202 2.91 -7.27 16.44
N ASP A 203 2.18 -6.30 15.86
CA ASP A 203 0.80 -5.98 16.19
C ASP A 203 -0.16 -6.46 15.09
N PHE A 204 -1.13 -7.30 15.46
CA PHE A 204 -2.10 -7.83 14.50
C PHE A 204 -2.94 -6.74 13.84
N ILE A 205 -3.18 -5.61 14.51
CA ILE A 205 -3.98 -4.51 13.99
C ILE A 205 -3.31 -3.90 12.76
N SER A 206 -1.98 -3.74 12.76
CA SER A 206 -1.23 -3.16 11.64
C SER A 206 -0.52 -4.20 10.77
N CYS A 207 -0.79 -5.49 10.99
CA CYS A 207 -0.16 -6.58 10.25
C CYS A 207 -0.62 -6.64 8.79
N PRO A 208 0.31 -6.48 7.80
CA PRO A 208 -0.05 -6.43 6.39
C PRO A 208 -0.59 -7.75 5.87
N LEU A 209 -0.06 -8.88 6.36
CA LEU A 209 -0.51 -10.22 5.96
C LEU A 209 -1.94 -10.46 6.45
N HIS A 210 -2.23 -10.07 7.69
CA HIS A 210 -3.59 -10.15 8.24
C HIS A 210 -4.55 -9.22 7.49
N ALA A 211 -4.14 -7.96 7.24
CA ALA A 211 -4.96 -6.97 6.53
C ALA A 211 -5.29 -7.42 5.09
N ILE A 212 -4.32 -7.98 4.36
CA ILE A 212 -4.54 -8.60 3.04
C ILE A 212 -5.52 -9.78 3.15
N ALA A 213 -5.32 -10.67 4.14
CA ALA A 213 -6.14 -11.85 4.29
C ALA A 213 -7.62 -11.49 4.54
N VAL A 214 -7.90 -10.59 5.49
CA VAL A 214 -9.28 -10.15 5.79
C VAL A 214 -9.89 -9.37 4.62
N ALA A 215 -9.10 -8.60 3.87
CA ALA A 215 -9.58 -7.97 2.65
C ALA A 215 -10.01 -9.03 1.62
N LEU A 216 -9.16 -10.01 1.31
CA LEU A 216 -9.46 -11.02 0.30
C LEU A 216 -10.70 -11.87 0.62
N ILE A 217 -10.81 -12.41 1.85
CA ILE A 217 -11.98 -13.22 2.23
C ILE A 217 -13.28 -12.41 2.30
N THR A 218 -13.19 -11.07 2.42
CA THR A 218 -14.36 -10.20 2.46
C THR A 218 -14.78 -9.69 1.09
N GLN A 219 -14.00 -9.90 0.03
CA GLN A 219 -14.40 -9.47 -1.33
C GLN A 219 -15.74 -10.09 -1.75
N ASP A 220 -16.56 -9.28 -2.42
CA ASP A 220 -17.91 -9.69 -2.79
C ASP A 220 -17.93 -10.58 -4.04
N ALA A 221 -16.93 -10.46 -4.91
CA ALA A 221 -16.79 -11.26 -6.13
C ALA A 221 -15.34 -11.34 -6.63
N PRO A 222 -15.04 -12.29 -7.55
CA PRO A 222 -13.74 -12.38 -8.18
C PRO A 222 -13.36 -11.11 -8.96
N CYS A 223 -12.28 -10.48 -8.52
CA CYS A 223 -11.62 -9.35 -9.17
C CYS A 223 -10.12 -9.63 -9.35
N VAL A 224 -9.46 -8.90 -10.26
CA VAL A 224 -8.01 -9.03 -10.47
C VAL A 224 -7.20 -8.25 -9.44
N ASP A 225 -7.80 -7.17 -8.93
CA ASP A 225 -7.15 -6.23 -8.03
C ASP A 225 -7.00 -6.82 -6.63
N LEU A 226 -5.90 -6.47 -5.96
CA LEU A 226 -5.72 -6.84 -4.56
C LEU A 226 -6.72 -6.11 -3.65
N ILE A 227 -6.95 -4.82 -3.95
CA ILE A 227 -7.95 -3.98 -3.28
C ILE A 227 -9.03 -3.59 -4.29
N ASP A 228 -10.23 -4.13 -4.12
CA ASP A 228 -11.31 -4.06 -5.11
C ASP A 228 -12.08 -2.73 -5.11
N ASN A 229 -11.85 -1.88 -4.11
CA ASN A 229 -12.49 -0.57 -3.96
C ASN A 229 -11.65 0.60 -4.49
N LEU A 230 -10.59 0.33 -5.24
CA LEU A 230 -9.77 1.34 -5.90
C LEU A 230 -10.30 1.66 -7.31
N PRO A 231 -10.25 2.92 -7.76
CA PRO A 231 -10.61 3.27 -9.13
C PRO A 231 -9.71 2.55 -10.14
N ALA A 232 -10.30 1.99 -11.20
CA ALA A 232 -9.54 1.37 -12.28
C ALA A 232 -8.60 2.39 -12.94
N VAL A 233 -7.31 2.08 -12.96
CA VAL A 233 -6.32 2.86 -13.72
C VAL A 233 -6.38 2.44 -15.18
N ARG A 234 -6.71 3.36 -16.08
CA ARG A 234 -6.54 3.14 -17.53
C ARG A 234 -5.04 3.07 -17.81
N VAL A 235 -4.51 1.84 -17.88
CA VAL A 235 -3.19 1.61 -18.47
C VAL A 235 -3.41 1.60 -19.98
N THR A 236 -2.99 2.65 -20.68
CA THR A 236 -2.81 2.59 -22.14
C THR A 236 -1.94 1.39 -22.43
N ALA A 237 -2.48 0.42 -23.19
CA ALA A 237 -1.79 -0.82 -23.50
C ALA A 237 -0.39 -0.48 -24.03
N ALA A 238 0.64 -0.82 -23.26
CA ALA A 238 1.99 -0.88 -23.80
C ALA A 238 1.95 -1.97 -24.88
N VAL A 239 2.53 -1.68 -26.04
CA VAL A 239 2.66 -2.65 -27.14
C VAL A 239 3.24 -3.95 -26.56
N ASN A 240 2.47 -5.02 -26.66
CA ASN A 240 2.89 -6.35 -26.20
C ASN A 240 3.96 -6.88 -27.15
N LEU A 241 5.22 -6.54 -26.91
CA LEU A 241 6.33 -7.25 -27.52
C LEU A 241 6.34 -8.66 -26.93
N THR A 242 6.14 -9.66 -27.77
CA THR A 242 6.21 -11.07 -27.37
C THR A 242 7.60 -11.63 -27.68
N PRO A 243 8.05 -12.71 -27.02
CA PRO A 243 9.34 -13.35 -27.33
C PRO A 243 9.48 -13.83 -28.78
N ALA A 244 8.37 -13.89 -29.52
CA ALA A 244 8.33 -14.27 -30.94
C ALA A 244 8.59 -13.10 -31.91
N THR A 245 8.61 -11.85 -31.43
CA THR A 245 8.84 -10.68 -32.29
C THR A 245 10.33 -10.49 -32.54
N SER A 246 10.76 -10.67 -33.80
CA SER A 246 12.17 -10.56 -34.18
C SER A 246 12.66 -9.12 -34.15
N LEU A 247 13.88 -8.89 -33.66
CA LEU A 247 14.53 -7.57 -33.67
C LEU A 247 14.59 -6.95 -35.08
N LEU A 248 14.69 -7.80 -36.11
CA LEU A 248 14.71 -7.39 -37.51
C LEU A 248 13.36 -6.81 -37.97
N GLU A 249 12.25 -7.33 -37.45
CA GLU A 249 10.88 -6.94 -37.80
C GLU A 249 10.53 -5.57 -37.21
N ILE A 250 11.11 -5.26 -36.04
CA ILE A 250 11.00 -3.96 -35.35
C ILE A 250 11.81 -2.88 -36.09
N LEU A 251 12.99 -3.22 -36.60
CA LEU A 251 13.86 -2.28 -37.31
C LEU A 251 13.34 -1.93 -38.72
N ASN A 252 12.61 -2.85 -39.36
CA ASN A 252 12.05 -2.63 -40.69
C ASN A 252 10.71 -1.86 -40.68
N ASN A 253 9.99 -1.85 -39.55
CA ASN A 253 8.70 -1.17 -39.42
C ASN A 253 8.67 -0.22 -38.20
N PRO A 254 9.58 0.77 -38.13
CA PRO A 254 9.72 1.59 -36.93
C PRO A 254 8.44 2.37 -36.59
N GLU A 255 7.61 2.74 -37.57
CA GLU A 255 6.38 3.51 -37.34
C GLU A 255 5.27 2.71 -36.66
N ASP A 256 5.19 1.41 -36.90
CA ASP A 256 4.21 0.51 -36.25
C ASP A 256 4.50 0.34 -34.75
N PHE A 257 5.74 0.59 -34.33
CA PHE A 257 6.22 0.48 -32.95
C PHE A 257 6.57 1.84 -32.29
N ALA A 258 6.56 2.95 -33.04
CA ALA A 258 7.00 4.28 -32.58
C ALA A 258 5.92 5.14 -31.92
N THR A 259 4.76 4.60 -31.54
CA THR A 259 3.72 5.38 -30.84
C THR A 259 4.03 5.61 -29.35
N LEU A 260 5.18 6.23 -29.07
CA LEU A 260 5.34 7.10 -27.89
C LEU A 260 4.73 8.47 -28.22
N ALA A 261 3.42 8.51 -28.50
CA ALA A 261 2.72 9.78 -28.47
C ALA A 261 2.79 10.31 -27.03
N ALA A 262 3.28 11.54 -26.86
CA ALA A 262 3.21 12.26 -25.60
C ALA A 262 1.78 12.14 -25.02
N PRO A 263 1.61 12.00 -23.69
CA PRO A 263 0.29 11.86 -23.10
C PRO A 263 -0.57 13.02 -23.61
N ALA A 264 -1.61 12.70 -24.38
CA ALA A 264 -2.56 13.71 -24.82
C ALA A 264 -3.02 14.47 -23.57
N THR A 265 -2.87 15.79 -23.58
CA THR A 265 -3.47 16.65 -22.57
C THR A 265 -4.92 16.25 -22.44
N PRO A 266 -5.39 15.85 -21.24
CA PRO A 266 -6.78 15.44 -21.08
C PRO A 266 -7.66 16.62 -21.48
N THR A 267 -8.50 16.42 -22.49
CA THR A 267 -9.57 17.35 -22.82
C THR A 267 -10.47 17.48 -21.59
N ALA A 268 -10.92 18.71 -21.32
CA ALA A 268 -11.63 19.09 -20.10
C ALA A 268 -12.93 18.31 -19.81
N SER A 269 -13.34 17.37 -20.67
CA SER A 269 -14.53 16.52 -20.56
C SER A 269 -14.33 15.19 -19.81
N ASP A 270 -13.10 14.77 -19.48
CA ASP A 270 -12.81 13.44 -18.87
C ASP A 270 -12.75 13.43 -17.32
N THR A 271 -13.17 14.51 -16.66
CA THR A 271 -12.94 14.81 -15.22
C THR A 271 -13.86 14.09 -14.22
N THR A 272 -14.69 13.12 -14.62
CA THR A 272 -15.71 12.54 -13.72
C THR A 272 -15.30 11.30 -12.93
N ALA A 273 -14.15 10.67 -13.22
CA ALA A 273 -13.67 9.51 -12.46
C ALA A 273 -12.80 9.94 -11.26
N PRO A 274 -13.12 9.52 -10.01
CA PRO A 274 -12.30 9.86 -8.86
C PRO A 274 -10.90 9.24 -8.97
N THR A 275 -9.86 10.03 -8.74
CA THR A 275 -8.47 9.55 -8.70
C THR A 275 -8.23 8.70 -7.46
N ILE A 276 -7.20 7.85 -7.49
CA ILE A 276 -6.80 7.05 -6.32
C ILE A 276 -6.48 7.94 -5.11
N CYS A 277 -5.79 9.06 -5.34
CA CYS A 277 -5.53 10.04 -4.27
C CYS A 277 -6.83 10.60 -3.66
N ALA A 278 -7.86 10.84 -4.48
CA ALA A 278 -9.16 11.25 -3.97
C ALA A 278 -9.84 10.14 -3.15
N ARG A 279 -9.67 8.87 -3.50
CA ARG A 279 -10.16 7.74 -2.69
C ARG A 279 -9.44 7.67 -1.34
N VAL A 280 -8.10 7.78 -1.33
CA VAL A 280 -7.30 7.78 -0.10
C VAL A 280 -7.71 8.93 0.82
N ASN A 281 -7.80 10.16 0.30
CA ASN A 281 -8.20 11.31 1.11
C ASN A 281 -9.61 11.12 1.70
N ARG A 282 -10.57 10.60 0.94
CA ARG A 282 -11.92 10.29 1.46
C ARG A 282 -11.90 9.27 2.61
N VAL A 283 -11.01 8.28 2.56
CA VAL A 283 -10.85 7.30 3.64
C VAL A 283 -10.26 7.99 4.88
N LEU A 284 -9.23 8.81 4.69
CA LEU A 284 -8.60 9.55 5.79
C LEU A 284 -9.56 10.53 6.46
N ASP A 285 -10.26 11.37 5.68
CA ASP A 285 -11.26 12.33 6.18
C ASP A 285 -12.33 11.63 7.04
N ARG A 286 -12.72 10.40 6.66
CA ARG A 286 -13.74 9.61 7.38
C ARG A 286 -13.20 8.99 8.67
N VAL A 287 -11.93 8.57 8.68
CA VAL A 287 -11.38 7.69 9.74
C VAL A 287 -10.63 8.48 10.80
N MET A 288 -9.87 9.50 10.40
CA MET A 288 -8.89 10.15 11.26
C MET A 288 -9.46 10.78 12.53
N VAL A 289 -10.41 11.70 12.35
CA VAL A 289 -11.05 12.41 13.47
C VAL A 289 -11.76 11.41 14.37
N ALA A 290 -12.46 10.45 13.78
CA ALA A 290 -13.19 9.42 14.50
C ALA A 290 -12.28 8.43 15.26
N ALA A 291 -11.04 8.25 14.78
CA ALA A 291 -10.01 7.43 15.43
C ALA A 291 -9.20 8.20 16.50
N GLY A 292 -9.49 9.48 16.73
CA GLY A 292 -8.75 10.31 17.69
C GLY A 292 -7.31 10.60 17.24
N VAL A 293 -7.10 10.79 15.94
CA VAL A 293 -5.86 11.31 15.36
C VAL A 293 -6.02 12.83 15.26
N ALA A 294 -5.30 13.57 16.11
CA ALA A 294 -5.56 14.98 16.41
C ALA A 294 -5.09 15.97 15.30
N GLU A 295 -4.24 15.53 14.39
CA GLU A 295 -3.66 16.37 13.34
C GLU A 295 -4.18 15.96 11.96
N ALA A 296 -4.47 16.93 11.09
CA ALA A 296 -4.98 16.66 9.74
C ALA A 296 -3.88 16.02 8.85
N LEU A 297 -3.98 14.72 8.60
CA LEU A 297 -3.09 13.97 7.72
C LEU A 297 -3.76 13.91 6.33
N THR A 298 -3.03 14.30 5.28
CA THR A 298 -3.41 14.03 3.88
C THR A 298 -2.80 12.68 3.43
N SER A 299 -2.64 12.41 2.13
CA SER A 299 -1.94 11.20 1.65
C SER A 299 -0.39 11.30 1.75
N HIS A 300 0.18 12.51 1.68
CA HIS A 300 1.62 12.77 1.80
C HIS A 300 2.29 12.43 3.17
N PRO A 301 1.59 12.45 4.31
CA PRO A 301 2.10 12.00 5.60
C PRO A 301 2.44 10.52 5.72
N PHE A 302 1.83 9.61 4.93
CA PHE A 302 2.22 8.18 4.96
C PHE A 302 3.61 7.97 4.37
N SER A 303 3.95 8.72 3.31
CA SER A 303 5.29 8.66 2.72
C SER A 303 6.34 9.15 3.70
N ARG A 304 6.09 10.28 4.37
CA ARG A 304 6.99 10.82 5.39
C ARG A 304 7.03 9.98 6.65
N GLY A 305 5.90 9.43 7.07
CA GLY A 305 5.76 8.62 8.28
C GLY A 305 6.52 7.32 8.23
N GLY A 306 6.28 6.51 7.20
CA GLY A 306 7.01 5.26 6.99
C GLY A 306 8.51 5.52 6.81
N ALA A 307 8.88 6.54 6.03
CA ALA A 307 10.28 6.89 5.81
C ALA A 307 10.95 7.33 7.12
N GLN A 308 10.35 8.22 7.90
CA GLN A 308 10.89 8.66 9.19
C GLN A 308 11.00 7.53 10.21
N HIS A 309 10.02 6.63 10.24
CA HIS A 309 10.05 5.47 11.13
C HIS A 309 11.26 4.58 10.85
N VAL A 310 11.51 4.29 9.58
CA VAL A 310 12.66 3.49 9.13
C VAL A 310 13.98 4.27 9.28
N ASN A 311 13.96 5.60 9.12
CA ASN A 311 15.12 6.47 9.33
C ASN A 311 15.61 6.49 10.79
N GLY A 312 14.75 6.14 11.74
CA GLY A 312 15.10 6.03 13.15
C GLY A 312 15.73 4.68 13.54
N CYS A 313 15.89 3.74 12.61
CA CYS A 313 16.46 2.42 12.90
C CYS A 313 17.98 2.38 12.68
N ASP A 314 18.73 2.08 13.75
CA ASP A 314 20.20 2.05 13.76
C ASP A 314 20.83 1.05 12.77
N GLY A 315 20.10 0.00 12.39
CA GLY A 315 20.57 -1.05 11.48
C GLY A 315 20.43 -0.75 9.98
N LEU A 316 19.93 0.43 9.60
CA LEU A 316 19.74 0.85 8.21
C LEU A 316 20.65 2.04 7.85
N THR A 317 21.50 1.89 6.83
CA THR A 317 22.36 3.00 6.39
C THR A 317 21.58 4.07 5.62
N GLN A 318 21.93 5.35 5.81
CA GLN A 318 21.26 6.50 5.18
C GLN A 318 21.29 6.50 3.64
N ARG A 319 22.16 5.70 3.01
CA ARG A 319 22.30 5.58 1.55
C ARG A 319 21.06 4.98 0.89
N TRP A 320 20.40 4.02 1.56
CA TRP A 320 19.26 3.24 1.04
C TRP A 320 17.94 4.03 1.00
N ILE A 321 17.85 5.06 1.82
CA ILE A 321 16.69 5.96 1.94
C ILE A 321 16.66 6.95 0.76
N PHE A 322 17.82 7.45 0.33
CA PHE A 322 17.90 8.33 -0.84
C PHE A 322 17.41 7.65 -2.13
N ASP A 323 17.55 6.33 -2.26
CA ASP A 323 17.12 5.61 -3.47
C ASP A 323 15.63 5.20 -3.44
N ARG A 324 14.99 5.03 -2.27
CA ARG A 324 13.53 4.84 -2.18
C ARG A 324 12.73 6.14 -2.21
N ASP A 325 13.24 7.20 -1.58
CA ASP A 325 12.55 8.47 -1.37
C ASP A 325 12.96 9.57 -2.38
N ALA A 326 13.78 9.25 -3.39
CA ALA A 326 14.13 10.18 -4.46
C ALA A 326 12.90 10.58 -5.27
N TRP A 327 12.26 11.66 -4.84
CA TRP A 327 11.41 12.54 -5.64
C TRP A 327 12.25 13.17 -6.77
N ASN A 328 12.62 12.39 -7.79
CA ASN A 328 13.14 12.96 -9.02
C ASN A 328 11.96 13.30 -9.95
N MET A 329 11.57 14.58 -9.97
CA MET A 329 10.53 15.14 -10.84
C MET A 329 10.97 15.29 -12.30
N SER A 330 12.20 14.96 -12.69
CA SER A 330 12.55 14.88 -14.11
C SER A 330 11.92 13.62 -14.70
N THR A 331 10.92 13.84 -15.54
CA THR A 331 10.35 12.91 -16.51
C THR A 331 11.32 11.80 -16.93
N THR A 332 10.79 10.56 -16.93
CA THR A 332 11.36 9.30 -17.44
C THR A 332 11.90 8.26 -16.43
N ASN A 333 11.83 8.46 -15.10
CA ASN A 333 12.22 7.39 -14.15
C ASN A 333 11.25 7.07 -13.01
N LYS A 334 9.93 7.15 -13.27
CA LYS A 334 8.88 6.84 -12.27
C LYS A 334 8.80 5.37 -11.82
N GLY A 335 9.55 4.46 -12.45
CA GLY A 335 9.55 3.02 -12.13
C GLY A 335 10.82 2.48 -11.48
N PHE A 336 11.87 3.30 -11.31
CA PHE A 336 13.23 2.78 -11.09
C PHE A 336 13.74 2.83 -9.64
N ASN A 337 12.98 3.38 -8.68
CA ASN A 337 13.41 3.38 -7.26
C ASN A 337 13.23 2.02 -6.55
N TYR A 338 12.56 1.05 -7.18
CA TYR A 338 12.55 -0.35 -6.71
C TYR A 338 13.77 -1.15 -7.16
N ILE A 339 14.56 -0.64 -8.10
CA ILE A 339 15.59 -1.40 -8.82
C ILE A 339 16.94 -1.42 -8.06
N PHE A 340 17.09 -0.63 -6.99
CA PHE A 340 18.39 -0.46 -6.32
C PHE A 340 18.56 -1.17 -4.97
N ASN A 341 17.55 -1.89 -4.47
CA ASN A 341 17.70 -2.69 -3.24
C ASN A 341 17.84 -4.17 -3.60
N THR A 342 18.83 -4.87 -3.03
CA THR A 342 18.81 -6.34 -3.08
C THR A 342 17.71 -6.85 -2.15
N SER A 343 17.23 -8.09 -2.35
CA SER A 343 16.20 -8.71 -1.50
C SER A 343 16.54 -8.57 -0.01
N ARG A 344 17.82 -8.69 0.35
CA ARG A 344 18.29 -8.56 1.74
C ARG A 344 18.00 -7.19 2.36
N GLU A 345 18.21 -6.09 1.65
CA GLU A 345 17.94 -4.75 2.20
C GLU A 345 16.44 -4.48 2.29
N ASP A 346 15.66 -4.96 1.33
CA ASP A 346 14.21 -4.85 1.39
C ASP A 346 13.63 -5.59 2.59
N HIS A 347 14.19 -6.77 2.91
CA HIS A 347 13.79 -7.51 4.11
C HIS A 347 14.05 -6.69 5.39
N LYS A 348 15.16 -5.96 5.47
CA LYS A 348 15.47 -5.11 6.64
C LYS A 348 14.49 -3.96 6.79
N VAL A 349 14.14 -3.29 5.68
CA VAL A 349 13.16 -2.19 5.70
C VAL A 349 11.78 -2.72 6.09
N SER A 350 11.38 -3.85 5.52
CA SER A 350 10.13 -4.52 5.83
C SER A 350 10.03 -4.89 7.32
N LYS A 351 11.09 -5.46 7.91
CA LYS A 351 11.17 -5.77 9.34
C LYS A 351 11.03 -4.52 10.21
N ALA A 352 11.77 -3.46 9.88
CA ALA A 352 11.72 -2.19 10.60
C ALA A 352 10.30 -1.58 10.58
N LEU A 353 9.64 -1.56 9.41
CA LEU A 353 8.26 -1.08 9.27
C LEU A 353 7.24 -1.90 10.09
N SER A 354 7.56 -3.17 10.33
CA SER A 354 6.77 -4.12 11.13
C SER A 354 7.15 -4.16 12.61
N GLY A 355 8.05 -3.27 13.06
CA GLY A 355 8.43 -3.13 14.48
C GLY A 355 9.52 -4.09 14.96
N TYR A 356 10.21 -4.78 14.05
CA TYR A 356 11.32 -5.68 14.38
C TYR A 356 12.67 -4.99 14.23
N ASP A 357 13.67 -5.51 14.95
CA ASP A 357 15.06 -5.19 14.64
C ASP A 357 15.44 -5.72 13.24
N THR A 358 16.28 -4.96 12.55
CA THR A 358 16.65 -5.24 11.15
C THR A 358 17.43 -6.55 10.97
N GLN A 359 18.12 -7.01 12.01
CA GLN A 359 18.89 -8.25 12.00
C GLN A 359 18.07 -9.47 12.42
N CYS A 360 16.92 -9.28 13.08
CA CYS A 360 16.05 -10.39 13.49
C CYS A 360 15.60 -11.22 12.27
N GLU A 361 15.64 -12.54 12.40
CA GLU A 361 15.01 -13.42 11.41
C GLU A 361 13.49 -13.38 11.61
N VAL A 362 12.76 -13.02 10.55
CA VAL A 362 11.30 -12.93 10.57
C VAL A 362 10.78 -13.72 9.37
N LYS A 363 10.07 -14.81 9.66
CA LYS A 363 9.44 -15.69 8.67
C LYS A 363 7.94 -15.56 8.72
N ALA A 364 7.29 -15.62 7.56
CA ALA A 364 5.84 -15.72 7.50
C ALA A 364 5.40 -17.10 7.99
N LEU A 365 4.40 -17.12 8.88
CA LEU A 365 3.75 -18.34 9.30
C LEU A 365 3.00 -18.98 8.12
N ASN A 366 3.04 -20.31 8.03
CA ASN A 366 2.25 -21.12 7.10
C ASN A 366 1.54 -22.26 7.86
N LEU A 367 0.97 -23.21 7.13
CA LEU A 367 0.24 -24.35 7.69
C LEU A 367 1.11 -25.57 8.02
N ALA A 368 2.42 -25.51 7.76
CA ALA A 368 3.35 -26.60 8.06
C ALA A 368 3.40 -27.04 9.55
N PRO A 369 3.09 -26.19 10.55
CA PRO A 369 3.03 -26.63 11.94
C PRO A 369 1.97 -27.70 12.23
N PHE A 370 0.96 -27.84 11.37
CA PHE A 370 -0.12 -28.81 11.57
C PHE A 370 0.22 -30.18 10.97
N ASP A 371 -0.34 -31.24 11.55
CA ASP A 371 -0.30 -32.58 10.96
C ASP A 371 -1.15 -32.66 9.67
N ALA A 372 -0.96 -33.73 8.90
CA ALA A 372 -1.62 -33.90 7.60
C ALA A 372 -3.14 -33.95 7.68
N GLU A 373 -3.72 -34.53 8.74
CA GLU A 373 -5.17 -34.61 8.92
C GLU A 373 -5.75 -33.21 9.19
N THR A 374 -5.11 -32.46 10.09
CA THR A 374 -5.50 -31.08 10.37
C THR A 374 -5.32 -30.17 9.15
N GLN A 375 -4.24 -30.34 8.38
CA GLN A 375 -4.04 -29.60 7.13
C GLN A 375 -5.14 -29.88 6.09
N LEU A 376 -5.65 -31.12 6.01
CA LEU A 376 -6.78 -31.44 5.12
C LEU A 376 -8.07 -30.71 5.54
N LYS A 377 -8.38 -30.69 6.84
CA LYS A 377 -9.52 -29.93 7.38
C LYS A 377 -9.39 -28.44 7.07
N ILE A 378 -8.24 -27.86 7.40
CA ILE A 378 -7.93 -26.44 7.12
C ILE A 378 -7.99 -26.17 5.60
N GLY A 379 -7.54 -27.10 4.77
CA GLY A 379 -7.63 -27.01 3.31
C GLY A 379 -9.07 -26.96 2.79
N GLY A 380 -10.01 -27.63 3.46
CA GLY A 380 -11.44 -27.49 3.21
C GLY A 380 -11.93 -26.07 3.49
N VAL A 381 -11.61 -25.55 4.68
CA VAL A 381 -11.95 -24.18 5.11
C VAL A 381 -11.34 -23.13 4.17
N GLN A 382 -10.06 -23.29 3.81
CA GLN A 382 -9.33 -22.37 2.93
C GLN A 382 -9.99 -22.23 1.55
N ARG A 383 -10.46 -23.34 0.95
CA ARG A 383 -11.16 -23.29 -0.35
C ARG A 383 -12.43 -22.47 -0.28
N ILE A 384 -13.15 -22.56 0.83
CA ILE A 384 -14.40 -21.84 1.07
C ILE A 384 -14.06 -20.35 1.24
N LEU A 385 -13.17 -20.02 2.18
CA LEU A 385 -12.72 -18.65 2.48
C LEU A 385 -12.23 -17.87 1.25
N PHE A 386 -11.44 -18.52 0.39
CA PHE A 386 -10.86 -17.88 -0.80
C PHE A 386 -11.64 -18.19 -2.09
N THR A 387 -12.95 -18.47 -2.00
CA THR A 387 -13.85 -18.71 -3.15
C THR A 387 -13.84 -17.58 -4.20
N THR A 388 -13.43 -16.36 -3.86
CA THR A 388 -13.32 -15.26 -4.84
C THR A 388 -11.96 -15.16 -5.53
N CYS A 389 -10.96 -15.92 -5.07
CA CYS A 389 -9.58 -15.78 -5.55
C CYS A 389 -8.75 -17.06 -5.51
N TYR A 390 -9.37 -18.22 -5.52
CA TYR A 390 -8.65 -19.48 -5.49
C TYR A 390 -9.36 -20.55 -6.33
N LYS A 391 -8.59 -21.24 -7.18
CA LYS A 391 -9.03 -22.26 -8.15
C LYS A 391 -10.15 -21.82 -9.11
N LEU A 392 -10.15 -20.56 -9.55
CA LEU A 392 -10.93 -20.11 -10.72
C LEU A 392 -10.23 -20.52 -12.02
N GLU A 393 -10.96 -20.70 -13.11
CA GLU A 393 -10.39 -21.05 -14.43
C GLU A 393 -9.33 -20.05 -14.88
N SER A 394 -9.60 -18.76 -14.71
CA SER A 394 -8.66 -17.71 -15.08
C SER A 394 -7.68 -17.42 -13.95
N SER A 395 -6.40 -17.74 -14.18
CA SER A 395 -5.32 -17.53 -13.21
C SER A 395 -5.18 -16.06 -12.75
N LYS A 396 -5.70 -15.08 -13.50
CA LYS A 396 -5.67 -13.65 -13.15
C LYS A 396 -6.45 -13.29 -11.89
N TYR A 397 -7.42 -14.12 -11.51
CA TYR A 397 -8.20 -13.93 -10.29
C TYR A 397 -7.59 -14.66 -9.09
N ASN A 398 -6.62 -15.56 -9.33
CA ASN A 398 -6.15 -16.50 -8.32
C ASN A 398 -4.91 -16.00 -7.57
N ILE A 399 -4.86 -16.31 -6.28
CA ILE A 399 -3.63 -16.35 -5.48
C ILE A 399 -2.99 -17.75 -5.58
N SER A 400 -1.68 -17.86 -5.35
CA SER A 400 -0.99 -19.15 -5.30
C SER A 400 -1.33 -19.93 -4.02
N GLN A 401 -1.11 -21.25 -4.03
CA GLN A 401 -1.31 -22.10 -2.85
C GLN A 401 -0.51 -21.61 -1.64
N GLN A 402 0.77 -21.32 -1.83
CA GLN A 402 1.65 -20.86 -0.76
C GLN A 402 1.17 -19.54 -0.14
N VAL A 403 0.67 -18.62 -0.96
CA VAL A 403 0.07 -17.37 -0.48
C VAL A 403 -1.20 -17.67 0.32
N ALA A 404 -2.07 -18.56 -0.18
CA ALA A 404 -3.26 -18.96 0.53
C ALA A 404 -2.93 -19.59 1.90
N ASP A 405 -1.92 -20.46 1.98
CA ASP A 405 -1.50 -21.11 3.23
C ASP A 405 -1.01 -20.11 4.27
N VAL A 406 -0.18 -19.15 3.85
CA VAL A 406 0.29 -18.08 4.73
C VAL A 406 -0.89 -17.25 5.23
N LEU A 407 -1.74 -16.76 4.32
CA LEU A 407 -2.87 -15.92 4.71
C LEU A 407 -3.87 -16.67 5.60
N THR A 408 -4.13 -17.96 5.34
CA THR A 408 -4.94 -18.83 6.22
C THR A 408 -4.33 -18.94 7.61
N ALA A 409 -3.02 -19.13 7.73
CA ALA A 409 -2.36 -19.21 9.03
C ALA A 409 -2.54 -17.92 9.84
N TYR A 410 -2.42 -16.74 9.21
CA TYR A 410 -2.69 -15.45 9.88
C TYR A 410 -4.16 -15.22 10.19
N LEU A 411 -5.10 -15.72 9.39
CA LEU A 411 -6.53 -15.67 9.72
C LEU A 411 -6.81 -16.51 10.97
N ILE A 412 -6.38 -17.77 10.97
CA ILE A 412 -6.58 -18.70 12.10
C ILE A 412 -5.93 -18.14 13.36
N MET A 413 -4.67 -17.73 13.29
CA MET A 413 -3.93 -17.21 14.44
C MET A 413 -4.58 -15.97 15.05
N GLN A 414 -5.14 -15.08 14.22
CA GLN A 414 -5.69 -13.79 14.68
C GLN A 414 -7.21 -13.82 14.92
N TYR A 415 -7.87 -14.96 14.67
CA TYR A 415 -9.31 -15.11 14.82
C TYR A 415 -9.82 -14.74 16.23
N PRO A 416 -9.19 -15.19 17.35
CA PRO A 416 -9.67 -14.82 18.68
C PRO A 416 -9.65 -13.32 18.93
N GLN A 417 -8.59 -12.60 18.49
CA GLN A 417 -8.54 -11.16 18.65
C GLN A 417 -9.56 -10.45 17.76
N MET A 418 -9.75 -10.90 16.51
CA MET A 418 -10.80 -10.35 15.64
C MET A 418 -12.19 -10.52 16.24
N LYS A 419 -12.51 -11.71 16.75
CA LYS A 419 -13.79 -11.99 17.41
C LYS A 419 -14.00 -11.10 18.64
N LYS A 420 -12.94 -10.86 19.42
CA LYS A 420 -12.98 -9.93 20.55
C LYS A 420 -13.21 -8.47 20.14
N LEU A 421 -12.66 -8.03 19.00
CA LEU A 421 -12.88 -6.66 18.49
C LEU A 421 -14.31 -6.46 18.00
N ARG A 422 -14.80 -7.41 17.19
CA ARG A 422 -16.13 -7.34 16.57
C ARG A 422 -16.64 -8.73 16.24
N GLU A 423 -17.40 -9.30 17.17
CA GLU A 423 -17.96 -10.65 17.08
C GLU A 423 -18.90 -10.80 15.86
N ASP A 424 -19.70 -9.79 15.56
CA ASP A 424 -20.65 -9.78 14.43
C ASP A 424 -20.00 -9.34 13.10
N GLY A 425 -18.68 -9.18 13.07
CA GLY A 425 -17.93 -8.68 11.92
C GLY A 425 -18.00 -9.63 10.74
N LEU A 426 -18.06 -9.10 9.51
CA LEU A 426 -18.19 -9.90 8.30
C LEU A 426 -17.04 -10.93 8.15
N ALA A 427 -15.80 -10.56 8.49
CA ALA A 427 -14.68 -11.50 8.45
C ALA A 427 -14.84 -12.65 9.45
N VAL A 428 -15.25 -12.36 10.69
CA VAL A 428 -15.49 -13.38 11.74
C VAL A 428 -16.60 -14.33 11.31
N ARG A 429 -17.73 -13.78 10.85
CA ARG A 429 -18.87 -14.58 10.37
C ARG A 429 -18.51 -15.46 9.17
N ARG A 430 -17.68 -14.96 8.24
CA ARG A 430 -17.19 -15.78 7.11
C ARG A 430 -16.26 -16.89 7.58
N MET A 431 -15.37 -16.62 8.53
CA MET A 431 -14.51 -17.67 9.10
C MET A 431 -15.32 -18.76 9.79
N GLU A 432 -16.29 -18.40 10.62
CA GLU A 432 -17.15 -19.37 11.31
C GLU A 432 -18.00 -20.17 10.33
N ALA A 433 -18.65 -19.49 9.36
CA ALA A 433 -19.44 -20.17 8.33
C ALA A 433 -18.59 -21.10 7.45
N ALA A 434 -17.38 -20.69 7.09
CA ALA A 434 -16.47 -21.52 6.29
C ALA A 434 -16.00 -22.76 7.05
N VAL A 435 -15.76 -22.63 8.36
CA VAL A 435 -15.41 -23.74 9.25
C VAL A 435 -16.56 -24.73 9.37
N GLU A 436 -17.77 -24.24 9.64
CA GLU A 436 -18.97 -25.08 9.71
C GLU A 436 -19.27 -25.78 8.38
N HIS A 437 -19.15 -25.07 7.25
CA HIS A 437 -19.39 -25.62 5.92
C HIS A 437 -18.33 -26.66 5.51
N ALA A 438 -17.10 -26.52 6.00
CA ALA A 438 -16.06 -27.54 5.83
C ALA A 438 -16.26 -28.78 6.72
N GLY A 439 -17.30 -28.81 7.56
CA GLY A 439 -17.55 -29.89 8.52
C GLY A 439 -16.66 -29.83 9.78
N SER A 440 -16.11 -28.66 10.09
CA SER A 440 -15.33 -28.41 11.31
C SER A 440 -16.11 -27.49 12.27
N SER A 441 -15.67 -27.40 13.51
CA SER A 441 -16.32 -26.57 14.55
C SER A 441 -15.52 -25.32 14.89
N VAL A 442 -16.20 -24.29 15.41
CA VAL A 442 -15.53 -23.08 15.94
C VAL A 442 -14.55 -23.43 17.08
N ALA A 443 -14.81 -24.50 17.84
CA ALA A 443 -13.89 -25.00 18.85
C ALA A 443 -12.58 -25.52 18.23
N GLU A 444 -12.64 -26.24 17.11
CA GLU A 444 -11.45 -26.65 16.35
C GLU A 444 -10.69 -25.43 15.83
N LEU A 445 -11.38 -24.40 15.32
CA LEU A 445 -10.74 -23.16 14.88
C LEU A 445 -9.96 -22.47 16.02
N LEU A 446 -10.52 -22.41 17.23
CA LEU A 446 -9.84 -21.89 18.42
C LEU A 446 -8.64 -22.76 18.84
N ALA A 447 -8.75 -24.08 18.71
CA ALA A 447 -7.65 -25.01 18.96
C ALA A 447 -6.50 -24.79 17.97
N TRP A 448 -6.81 -24.64 16.67
CA TRP A 448 -5.82 -24.31 15.64
C TRP A 448 -5.12 -22.97 15.91
N SER A 449 -5.88 -21.96 16.32
CA SER A 449 -5.32 -20.65 16.71
C SER A 449 -4.34 -20.76 17.87
N SER A 450 -4.72 -21.52 18.91
CA SER A 450 -3.88 -21.73 20.09
C SER A 450 -2.61 -22.51 19.74
N HIS A 451 -2.72 -23.50 18.86
CA HIS A 451 -1.59 -24.27 18.36
C HIS A 451 -0.56 -23.38 17.64
N LEU A 452 -1.02 -22.50 16.74
CA LEU A 452 -0.15 -21.55 16.04
C LEU A 452 0.50 -20.52 16.97
N ALA A 453 -0.25 -20.00 17.95
CA ALA A 453 0.28 -19.07 18.93
C ALA A 453 1.41 -19.73 19.76
N ASN A 454 1.19 -20.95 20.25
CA ASN A 454 2.17 -21.72 20.98
C ASN A 454 3.42 -22.03 20.13
N PHE A 455 3.24 -22.35 18.85
CA PHE A 455 4.35 -22.59 17.92
C PHE A 455 5.25 -21.37 17.73
N ILE A 456 4.68 -20.16 17.70
CA ILE A 456 5.48 -18.93 17.61
C ILE A 456 6.23 -18.69 18.92
N ASP A 457 5.58 -18.90 20.06
CA ASP A 457 6.20 -18.71 21.37
C ASP A 457 7.35 -19.70 21.62
N THR A 458 7.21 -20.96 21.21
CA THR A 458 8.29 -21.95 21.30
C THR A 458 9.46 -21.61 20.39
N LYS A 459 9.21 -21.08 19.17
CA LYS A 459 10.25 -20.57 18.27
C LYS A 459 10.94 -19.29 18.76
N ARG A 460 10.30 -18.48 19.63
CA ARG A 460 10.91 -17.29 20.23
C ARG A 460 11.77 -17.59 21.46
N LYS A 461 11.50 -18.71 22.16
CA LYS A 461 12.21 -19.15 23.38
C LYS A 461 13.60 -19.82 23.21
N PRO A 462 14.19 -20.12 22.04
CA PRO A 462 15.51 -20.77 21.97
C PRO A 462 16.70 -19.91 22.45
N HIS A 463 16.51 -18.63 22.77
CA HIS A 463 17.60 -17.72 23.16
C HIS A 463 17.66 -17.32 24.64
N GLN A 464 16.84 -17.91 25.52
CA GLN A 464 16.88 -17.61 26.96
C GLN A 464 17.16 -18.81 27.88
N ALA A 465 17.32 -20.03 27.35
CA ALA A 465 17.54 -21.22 28.17
C ALA A 465 19.01 -21.57 28.46
N GLN A 466 19.98 -20.69 28.13
CA GLN A 466 21.38 -20.85 28.51
C GLN A 466 21.94 -19.56 29.09
N ALA A 467 21.46 -19.17 30.27
CA ALA A 467 22.16 -18.23 31.14
C ALA A 467 21.71 -18.44 32.59
N ASP A 468 22.12 -19.57 33.18
CA ASP A 468 22.21 -19.68 34.64
C ASP A 468 23.34 -20.63 35.02
N GLN A 469 24.56 -20.09 35.06
CA GLN A 469 25.56 -20.42 36.07
C GLN A 469 26.36 -19.16 36.41
N PRO A 470 26.53 -18.82 37.71
CA PRO A 470 27.26 -17.63 38.12
C PRO A 470 28.76 -17.94 38.14
N ARG A 471 29.53 -17.29 37.27
CA ARG A 471 30.98 -17.15 37.46
C ARG A 471 31.35 -15.67 37.50
N LYS A 472 31.55 -15.20 38.74
CA LYS A 472 32.21 -13.93 39.03
C LYS A 472 33.67 -14.02 38.55
N GLU A 473 34.03 -13.15 37.61
CA GLU A 473 35.33 -12.49 37.59
C GLU A 473 35.19 -11.25 36.69
N SER A 474 35.12 -10.07 37.33
CA SER A 474 34.97 -8.79 36.62
C SER A 474 36.29 -8.41 35.96
N THR A 475 36.41 -8.65 34.65
CA THR A 475 37.49 -8.09 33.84
C THR A 475 37.39 -6.56 33.80
N ASN A 476 38.54 -5.88 33.74
CA ASN A 476 38.61 -4.41 33.69
C ASN A 476 37.81 -3.82 32.51
N GLU A 477 37.64 -4.58 31.42
CA GLU A 477 36.79 -4.22 30.28
C GLU A 477 35.31 -4.11 30.66
N SER A 478 34.79 -4.98 31.52
CA SER A 478 33.40 -4.93 31.98
C SER A 478 33.12 -3.66 32.80
N LYS A 479 34.09 -3.26 33.65
CA LYS A 479 34.02 -1.99 34.40
C LYS A 479 34.09 -0.76 33.48
N ILE A 480 34.86 -0.84 32.39
CA ILE A 480 34.95 0.24 31.39
C ILE A 480 33.64 0.35 30.60
N ILE A 481 33.03 -0.78 30.21
CA ILE A 481 31.74 -0.80 29.50
C ILE A 481 30.61 -0.27 30.39
N ASP A 482 30.57 -0.66 31.67
CA ASP A 482 29.57 -0.15 32.62
C ASP A 482 29.77 1.34 32.93
N HIS A 483 31.02 1.79 33.02
CA HIS A 483 31.34 3.22 33.13
C HIS A 483 30.90 4.00 31.88
N GLN A 484 31.17 3.46 30.68
CA GLN A 484 30.73 4.07 29.42
C GLN A 484 29.19 4.12 29.32
N ARG A 485 28.47 3.08 29.74
CA ARG A 485 26.99 3.12 29.86
C ARG A 485 26.52 4.20 30.82
N SER A 486 27.10 4.27 32.02
CA SER A 486 26.76 5.30 33.01
C SER A 486 27.03 6.73 32.50
N VAL A 487 28.10 6.92 31.73
CA VAL A 487 28.41 8.21 31.09
C VAL A 487 27.40 8.53 29.98
N ILE A 488 26.99 7.55 29.16
CA ILE A 488 25.96 7.72 28.13
C ILE A 488 24.62 8.09 28.77
N ASP A 489 24.23 7.44 29.85
CA ASP A 489 22.98 7.75 30.57
C ASP A 489 23.00 9.16 31.16
N ARG A 490 24.13 9.60 31.75
CA ARG A 490 24.28 10.99 32.21
C ARG A 490 24.23 12.00 31.07
N LEU A 491 24.80 11.68 29.90
CA LEU A 491 24.77 12.55 28.74
C LEU A 491 23.36 12.66 28.15
N MET A 492 22.60 11.56 28.08
CA MET A 492 21.19 11.58 27.68
C MET A 492 20.34 12.41 28.64
N GLU A 493 20.57 12.29 29.95
CA GLU A 493 19.85 13.08 30.94
C GLU A 493 20.24 14.57 30.88
N HIS A 494 21.49 14.89 30.53
CA HIS A 494 21.92 16.26 30.31
C HIS A 494 21.31 16.88 29.04
N ILE A 495 21.22 16.12 27.94
CA ILE A 495 20.55 16.54 26.69
C ILE A 495 19.08 16.82 26.98
N LYS A 496 18.39 15.91 27.68
CA LYS A 496 16.98 16.11 28.06
C LYS A 496 16.77 17.37 28.89
N ARG A 497 17.65 17.64 29.86
CA ARG A 497 17.64 18.89 30.65
C ARG A 497 18.04 20.13 29.84
N GLN A 498 18.76 19.99 28.73
CA GLN A 498 19.05 21.10 27.82
C GLN A 498 17.85 21.40 26.93
N ASP A 499 17.15 20.37 26.44
CA ASP A 499 15.91 20.52 25.66
C ASP A 499 14.81 21.16 26.52
N GLU A 500 14.59 20.70 27.75
CA GLU A 500 13.62 21.31 28.68
C GLU A 500 13.96 22.79 29.02
N ARG A 501 15.25 23.14 29.04
CA ARG A 501 15.70 24.54 29.22
C ARG A 501 15.53 25.37 27.95
N MET A 502 15.65 24.76 26.78
CA MET A 502 15.41 25.38 25.48
C MET A 502 13.92 25.66 25.30
N ASP A 503 13.05 24.69 25.60
CA ASP A 503 11.58 24.85 25.61
C ASP A 503 11.15 25.95 26.59
N GLY A 504 11.77 26.00 27.78
CA GLY A 504 11.51 27.03 28.78
C GLY A 504 12.03 28.43 28.40
N LEU A 505 13.03 28.53 27.51
CA LEU A 505 13.53 29.79 26.95
C LEU A 505 12.68 30.22 25.75
N GLU A 506 12.23 29.29 24.92
CA GLU A 506 11.29 29.54 23.82
C GLU A 506 9.95 30.07 24.36
N ALA A 507 9.42 29.45 25.42
CA ALA A 507 8.21 29.93 26.11
C ALA A 507 8.37 31.33 26.75
N LYS A 508 9.60 31.73 27.11
CA LYS A 508 9.91 33.07 27.64
C LYS A 508 10.19 34.10 26.54
N MET A 509 10.61 33.65 25.36
CA MET A 509 10.84 34.51 24.19
C MET A 509 9.54 34.86 23.44
N GLU A 510 8.49 34.04 23.55
CA GLU A 510 7.16 34.35 23.00
C GLU A 510 6.31 35.32 23.85
N GLY A 511 6.96 36.22 24.59
CA GLY A 511 6.27 37.27 25.33
C GLY A 511 5.51 38.24 24.44
N LYS A 512 4.18 38.31 24.60
CA LYS A 512 3.39 39.53 24.38
C LYS A 512 2.45 39.82 25.56
N PRO A 513 2.14 41.10 25.82
CA PRO A 513 1.73 41.60 27.13
C PRO A 513 0.22 41.46 27.40
N ALA A 514 -0.10 41.63 28.68
CA ALA A 514 -1.43 41.57 29.29
C ALA A 514 -2.36 42.74 28.90
N GLN A 515 -3.63 42.43 28.64
CA GLN A 515 -4.89 43.17 28.93
C GLN A 515 -6.02 42.38 28.22
N ASP A 516 -7.24 42.17 28.71
CA ASP A 516 -7.99 42.77 29.81
C ASP A 516 -9.16 41.82 30.18
N ARG A 517 -9.63 41.89 31.42
CA ARG A 517 -10.84 41.21 31.90
C ARG A 517 -12.07 42.01 31.47
N SER A 518 -13.03 41.42 30.75
CA SER A 518 -14.46 41.64 31.02
C SER A 518 -15.41 40.69 30.27
N ASN A 519 -16.08 39.85 31.07
CA ASN A 519 -17.49 39.48 31.07
C ASN A 519 -18.28 38.98 29.84
N LYS A 520 -19.02 37.88 30.14
CA LYS A 520 -20.30 37.37 29.54
C LYS A 520 -20.15 36.68 28.19
N ARG A 521 -20.64 35.46 27.94
CA ARG A 521 -21.67 34.62 28.59
C ARG A 521 -21.38 33.17 28.21
N GLN A 522 -21.51 32.26 29.18
CA GLN A 522 -21.70 30.84 28.90
C GLN A 522 -23.02 30.67 28.13
N HIS A 523 -22.95 30.02 26.98
CA HIS A 523 -24.07 29.31 26.39
C HIS A 523 -23.67 27.85 26.30
N GLN A 524 -24.29 27.02 27.15
CA GLN A 524 -24.34 25.57 26.96
C GLN A 524 -25.00 25.30 25.60
N PRO A 525 -24.42 24.49 24.71
CA PRO A 525 -25.16 23.97 23.59
C PRO A 525 -26.02 22.80 24.09
N SER A 526 -27.33 23.05 23.99
CA SER A 526 -28.42 22.10 24.12
C SER A 526 -28.18 20.81 23.34
N GLN A 527 -28.72 19.73 23.89
CA GLN A 527 -28.88 18.44 23.22
C GLN A 527 -29.76 18.60 21.98
N ASP A 528 -29.16 18.83 20.82
CA ASP A 528 -29.79 18.52 19.54
C ASP A 528 -29.08 17.31 18.93
N GLN A 529 -29.82 16.20 18.90
CA GLN A 529 -29.45 15.00 18.17
C GLN A 529 -29.30 15.32 16.68
N GLU A 530 -28.08 15.63 16.23
CA GLU A 530 -27.76 15.60 14.81
C GLU A 530 -27.95 14.17 14.29
N LYS A 531 -28.99 13.99 13.46
CA LYS A 531 -29.21 12.76 12.71
C LYS A 531 -27.91 12.39 11.94
N PRO A 532 -27.43 11.14 12.05
CA PRO A 532 -26.18 10.77 11.40
C PRO A 532 -26.32 10.89 9.88
N LYS A 533 -25.47 11.73 9.27
CA LYS A 533 -25.33 11.82 7.80
C LYS A 533 -25.08 10.41 7.24
N ARG A 534 -25.95 9.97 6.32
CA ARG A 534 -25.85 8.66 5.65
C ARG A 534 -24.46 8.48 5.04
N ARG A 535 -23.70 7.49 5.54
CA ARG A 535 -22.41 7.06 4.99
C ARG A 535 -22.61 6.59 3.54
N ARG A 536 -21.88 7.16 2.58
CA ARG A 536 -21.85 6.69 1.19
C ARG A 536 -20.87 5.52 1.11
N GLY A 537 -21.38 4.28 1.10
CA GLY A 537 -20.58 3.06 0.95
C GLY A 537 -19.87 3.01 -0.42
N SER A 538 -18.92 2.07 -0.56
CA SER A 538 -18.32 1.77 -1.86
C SER A 538 -19.38 1.33 -2.88
N VAL A 539 -19.10 1.56 -4.16
CA VAL A 539 -19.98 1.19 -5.28
C VAL A 539 -19.86 -0.31 -5.49
N THR A 540 -20.82 -1.09 -4.98
CA THR A 540 -20.94 -2.51 -5.35
C THR A 540 -21.34 -2.63 -6.81
N HIS A 541 -20.59 -3.45 -7.55
CA HIS A 541 -20.90 -3.81 -8.92
C HIS A 541 -22.10 -4.77 -9.00
N LEU A 542 -22.83 -4.75 -10.11
CA LEU A 542 -24.00 -5.60 -10.32
C LEU A 542 -23.60 -7.08 -10.38
N HIS A 543 -22.55 -7.40 -11.13
CA HIS A 543 -22.02 -8.76 -11.23
C HIS A 543 -21.55 -9.29 -9.88
N ALA A 544 -21.16 -8.43 -8.95
CA ALA A 544 -20.83 -8.86 -7.59
C ALA A 544 -22.07 -9.29 -6.80
N THR A 545 -23.20 -8.58 -7.00
CA THR A 545 -24.48 -9.00 -6.42
C THR A 545 -24.97 -10.31 -7.05
N TRP A 546 -24.80 -10.47 -8.36
CA TRP A 546 -25.09 -11.72 -9.08
C TRP A 546 -24.23 -12.88 -8.60
N PHE A 547 -22.91 -12.67 -8.47
CA PHE A 547 -21.99 -13.69 -7.99
C PHE A 547 -22.29 -14.09 -6.55
N ALA A 548 -22.55 -13.12 -5.67
CA ALA A 548 -22.96 -13.39 -4.29
C ALA A 548 -24.30 -14.17 -4.21
N TRP A 549 -25.20 -13.93 -5.16
CA TRP A 549 -26.45 -14.68 -5.27
C TRP A 549 -26.17 -16.15 -5.58
N TYR A 550 -25.37 -16.44 -6.61
CA TYR A 550 -25.26 -17.78 -7.20
C TYR A 550 -24.04 -18.62 -6.79
N ALA A 551 -22.98 -18.02 -6.26
CA ALA A 551 -21.68 -18.69 -6.11
C ALA A 551 -21.00 -18.49 -4.75
N GLN A 552 -21.61 -17.76 -3.81
CA GLN A 552 -21.03 -17.52 -2.49
C GLN A 552 -21.44 -18.60 -1.48
N GLU A 553 -20.55 -18.87 -0.51
CA GLU A 553 -20.52 -19.96 0.51
C GLU A 553 -21.87 -20.34 1.13
N THR A 554 -22.75 -19.35 1.26
CA THR A 554 -24.16 -19.54 1.50
C THR A 554 -24.86 -18.67 0.48
N TYR A 555 -25.61 -19.28 -0.44
CA TYR A 555 -26.41 -18.52 -1.40
C TYR A 555 -27.09 -17.35 -0.68
N LEU A 556 -27.10 -16.15 -1.27
CA LEU A 556 -27.52 -14.95 -0.52
C LEU A 556 -28.94 -15.08 0.09
N TRP A 557 -29.79 -15.92 -0.49
CA TRP A 557 -31.12 -16.25 0.05
C TRP A 557 -31.08 -17.07 1.35
N LEU A 558 -30.06 -17.91 1.56
CA LEU A 558 -29.78 -18.66 2.78
C LEU A 558 -28.93 -17.87 3.80
N ALA A 559 -28.19 -16.85 3.38
CA ALA A 559 -27.25 -16.12 4.25
C ALA A 559 -27.96 -15.31 5.37
N SER A 560 -27.36 -15.18 6.56
CA SER A 560 -27.94 -14.44 7.69
C SER A 560 -27.75 -12.90 7.58
N VAL A 561 -28.10 -12.32 6.43
CA VAL A 561 -28.06 -10.88 6.14
C VAL A 561 -29.42 -10.20 6.32
N SER A 562 -29.45 -8.85 6.38
CA SER A 562 -30.68 -8.09 6.61
C SER A 562 -31.76 -8.38 5.55
N LYS A 563 -33.04 -8.41 5.98
CA LYS A 563 -34.18 -8.65 5.08
C LYS A 563 -34.21 -7.67 3.90
N GLN A 564 -33.87 -6.40 4.15
CA GLN A 564 -33.80 -5.38 3.11
C GLN A 564 -32.72 -5.69 2.06
N GLN A 565 -31.52 -6.06 2.51
CA GLN A 565 -30.42 -6.40 1.60
C GLN A 565 -30.73 -7.64 0.75
N LYS A 566 -31.36 -8.66 1.35
CA LYS A 566 -31.86 -9.82 0.58
C LYS A 566 -32.86 -9.42 -0.48
N SER A 567 -33.83 -8.57 -0.11
CA SER A 567 -34.89 -8.12 -1.02
C SER A 567 -34.33 -7.29 -2.17
N ASP A 568 -33.43 -6.35 -1.88
CA ASP A 568 -32.79 -5.50 -2.89
C ASP A 568 -31.90 -6.32 -3.83
N ALA A 569 -31.11 -7.25 -3.31
CA ALA A 569 -30.30 -8.14 -4.12
C ALA A 569 -31.17 -9.08 -4.98
N LYS A 570 -32.22 -9.67 -4.41
CA LYS A 570 -33.19 -10.51 -5.14
C LYS A 570 -33.79 -9.76 -6.32
N LEU A 571 -34.26 -8.53 -6.09
CA LEU A 571 -34.85 -7.70 -7.14
C LEU A 571 -33.83 -7.28 -8.19
N LEU A 572 -32.60 -6.92 -7.78
CA LEU A 572 -31.55 -6.57 -8.72
C LEU A 572 -31.18 -7.75 -9.62
N VAL A 573 -31.02 -8.94 -9.04
CA VAL A 573 -30.73 -10.17 -9.79
C VAL A 573 -31.88 -10.51 -10.74
N ALA A 574 -33.13 -10.38 -10.30
CA ALA A 574 -34.28 -10.58 -11.18
C ALA A 574 -34.28 -9.62 -12.37
N PHE A 575 -33.95 -8.34 -12.17
CA PHE A 575 -33.77 -7.42 -13.29
C PHE A 575 -32.60 -7.82 -14.20
N MET A 576 -31.46 -8.23 -13.64
CA MET A 576 -30.30 -8.66 -14.42
C MET A 576 -30.63 -9.85 -15.35
N LYS A 577 -31.42 -10.82 -14.89
CA LYS A 577 -31.88 -11.96 -15.71
C LYS A 577 -32.58 -11.52 -17.00
N LEU A 578 -33.34 -10.42 -16.96
CA LEU A 578 -34.06 -9.91 -18.13
C LEU A 578 -33.13 -9.56 -19.29
N PHE A 579 -31.87 -9.21 -19.00
CA PHE A 579 -30.88 -8.78 -20.00
C PHE A 579 -30.09 -9.94 -20.62
N LEU A 580 -30.30 -11.17 -20.16
CA LEU A 580 -29.78 -12.39 -20.77
C LEU A 580 -30.78 -12.86 -21.83
N ARG A 581 -30.60 -12.39 -23.07
CA ARG A 581 -31.58 -12.52 -24.18
C ARG A 581 -31.91 -13.96 -24.53
N ASP A 582 -30.94 -14.86 -24.45
CA ASP A 582 -31.04 -16.25 -24.88
C ASP A 582 -31.26 -17.22 -23.71
N GLY A 583 -31.49 -16.70 -22.49
CA GLY A 583 -31.53 -17.49 -21.27
C GLY A 583 -30.13 -17.69 -20.65
N PHE A 584 -30.06 -18.58 -19.67
CA PHE A 584 -28.81 -18.92 -18.96
C PHE A 584 -28.93 -20.27 -18.25
N ILE A 585 -27.83 -21.03 -18.19
CA ILE A 585 -27.79 -22.33 -17.53
C ILE A 585 -26.72 -22.27 -16.45
N LEU A 586 -27.11 -22.41 -15.19
CA LEU A 586 -26.18 -22.54 -14.08
C LEU A 586 -26.26 -23.97 -13.55
N ASP A 587 -25.11 -24.63 -13.45
CA ASP A 587 -24.98 -26.00 -12.99
C ASP A 587 -24.10 -26.04 -11.74
N ASP A 588 -24.71 -26.14 -10.57
CA ASP A 588 -24.02 -26.10 -9.28
C ASP A 588 -23.04 -27.26 -9.07
N THR A 589 -23.20 -28.35 -9.82
CA THR A 589 -22.32 -29.52 -9.79
C THR A 589 -21.05 -29.37 -10.64
N ALA A 590 -21.03 -28.42 -11.58
CA ALA A 590 -19.89 -28.24 -12.48
C ALA A 590 -18.72 -27.51 -11.79
N SER A 591 -17.50 -27.99 -11.99
CA SER A 591 -16.29 -27.34 -11.47
C SER A 591 -16.09 -25.92 -12.02
N SER A 592 -16.58 -25.66 -13.23
CA SER A 592 -16.56 -24.36 -13.92
C SER A 592 -17.71 -23.43 -13.52
N ASN A 593 -18.64 -23.87 -12.67
CA ASN A 593 -19.84 -23.10 -12.35
C ASN A 593 -19.53 -21.69 -11.84
N ARG A 594 -18.51 -21.54 -10.99
CA ARG A 594 -18.11 -20.23 -10.45
C ARG A 594 -17.68 -19.26 -11.54
N ASP A 595 -16.89 -19.72 -12.52
CA ASP A 595 -16.45 -18.92 -13.65
C ASP A 595 -17.61 -18.61 -14.62
N HIS A 596 -18.52 -19.57 -14.80
CA HIS A 596 -19.73 -19.37 -15.61
C HIS A 596 -20.69 -18.35 -14.96
N VAL A 597 -20.92 -18.44 -13.65
CA VAL A 597 -21.69 -17.45 -12.86
C VAL A 597 -21.06 -16.06 -13.01
N LEU A 598 -19.73 -15.94 -12.92
CA LEU A 598 -19.03 -14.68 -13.05
C LEU A 598 -19.17 -14.09 -14.47
N SER A 599 -19.04 -14.91 -15.51
CA SER A 599 -19.13 -14.47 -16.90
C SER A 599 -20.53 -13.99 -17.26
N LEU A 600 -21.57 -14.75 -16.89
CA LEU A 600 -22.97 -14.36 -17.05
C LEU A 600 -23.30 -13.09 -16.25
N GLY A 601 -22.82 -12.98 -15.02
CA GLY A 601 -23.01 -11.78 -14.21
C GLY A 601 -22.41 -10.52 -14.85
N LYS A 602 -21.21 -10.63 -15.44
CA LYS A 602 -20.55 -9.53 -16.17
C LYS A 602 -21.27 -9.20 -17.47
N GLN A 603 -21.75 -10.21 -18.21
CA GLN A 603 -22.56 -10.02 -19.42
C GLN A 603 -23.86 -9.28 -19.10
N ALA A 604 -24.58 -9.71 -18.06
CA ALA A 604 -25.82 -9.07 -17.61
C ALA A 604 -25.56 -7.63 -17.13
N GLU A 605 -24.50 -7.38 -16.35
CA GLU A 605 -24.14 -6.01 -15.95
C GLU A 605 -23.87 -5.12 -17.16
N ALA A 606 -23.06 -5.58 -18.12
CA ALA A 606 -22.76 -4.80 -19.32
C ALA A 606 -24.04 -4.43 -20.10
N ALA A 607 -24.96 -5.38 -20.25
CA ALA A 607 -26.24 -5.16 -20.93
C ALA A 607 -27.17 -4.20 -20.16
N VAL A 608 -27.25 -4.32 -18.82
CA VAL A 608 -28.01 -3.40 -17.97
C VAL A 608 -27.46 -1.98 -18.09
N LEU A 609 -26.14 -1.81 -17.99
CA LEU A 609 -25.51 -0.50 -18.04
C LEU A 609 -25.65 0.16 -19.43
N ALA A 610 -25.57 -0.63 -20.51
CA ALA A 610 -25.83 -0.14 -21.86
C ALA A 610 -27.28 0.37 -22.00
N PHE A 611 -28.26 -0.41 -21.54
CA PHE A 611 -29.66 -0.02 -21.55
C PHE A 611 -29.94 1.23 -20.71
N LEU A 612 -29.31 1.35 -19.54
CA LEU A 612 -29.45 2.56 -18.72
C LEU A 612 -28.84 3.80 -19.41
N ALA A 613 -27.73 3.65 -20.12
CA ALA A 613 -27.13 4.74 -20.88
C ALA A 613 -28.06 5.23 -21.99
N GLU A 614 -28.72 4.33 -22.71
CA GLU A 614 -29.77 4.66 -23.70
C GLU A 614 -30.95 5.41 -23.07
N ASN A 615 -31.27 5.09 -21.82
CA ASN A 615 -32.32 5.75 -21.02
C ASN A 615 -31.81 6.96 -20.21
N LYS A 616 -30.67 7.56 -20.60
CA LYS A 616 -30.08 8.76 -20.00
C LYS A 616 -29.68 8.62 -18.52
N ALA A 617 -29.41 7.41 -18.05
CA ALA A 617 -28.92 7.14 -16.70
C ALA A 617 -27.46 6.65 -16.72
N THR A 618 -26.57 7.34 -16.01
CA THR A 618 -25.12 7.03 -15.95
C THR A 618 -24.70 6.30 -14.67
N SER A 619 -25.67 5.86 -13.87
CA SER A 619 -25.42 5.20 -12.58
C SER A 619 -24.81 3.80 -12.76
N ARG A 620 -23.80 3.48 -11.95
CA ARG A 620 -23.08 2.19 -12.02
C ARG A 620 -23.18 1.29 -10.79
N GLY A 621 -23.58 1.84 -9.64
CA GLY A 621 -23.67 1.07 -8.40
C GLY A 621 -24.99 0.34 -8.24
N SER A 622 -24.96 -0.87 -7.69
CA SER A 622 -26.13 -1.75 -7.49
C SER A 622 -27.35 -1.02 -6.94
N GLY A 623 -27.20 -0.23 -5.87
CA GLY A 623 -28.35 0.50 -5.28
C GLY A 623 -28.91 1.62 -6.16
N ALA A 624 -28.04 2.36 -6.86
CA ALA A 624 -28.47 3.42 -7.77
C ALA A 624 -29.10 2.85 -9.04
N VAL A 625 -28.53 1.79 -9.59
CA VAL A 625 -29.05 1.06 -10.75
C VAL A 625 -30.40 0.43 -10.41
N LEU A 626 -30.52 -0.24 -9.27
CA LEU A 626 -31.80 -0.81 -8.81
C LEU A 626 -32.90 0.26 -8.71
N LYS A 627 -32.56 1.47 -8.25
CA LYS A 627 -33.51 2.59 -8.21
C LYS A 627 -34.01 2.99 -9.61
N HIS A 628 -33.12 3.05 -10.60
CA HIS A 628 -33.50 3.38 -11.98
C HIS A 628 -34.32 2.25 -12.62
N LEU A 629 -33.91 0.99 -12.43
CA LEU A 629 -34.64 -0.17 -12.93
C LEU A 629 -36.07 -0.26 -12.36
N ARG A 630 -36.25 0.05 -11.07
CA ARG A 630 -37.59 0.18 -10.46
C ARG A 630 -38.44 1.29 -11.06
N ALA A 631 -37.83 2.39 -11.50
CA ALA A 631 -38.56 3.46 -12.18
C ALA A 631 -38.99 3.02 -13.59
N LEU A 632 -38.09 2.39 -14.34
CA LEU A 632 -38.36 1.87 -15.69
C LEU A 632 -39.36 0.70 -15.69
N HIS A 633 -39.35 -0.13 -14.65
CA HIS A 633 -40.36 -1.16 -14.45
C HIS A 633 -41.75 -0.54 -14.28
N ARG A 634 -41.89 0.43 -13.37
CA ARG A 634 -43.16 1.12 -13.11
C ARG A 634 -43.71 1.90 -14.32
N SER A 635 -42.85 2.33 -15.24
CA SER A 635 -43.28 2.99 -16.47
C SER A 635 -43.58 2.02 -17.62
N GLY A 636 -43.51 0.71 -17.38
CA GLY A 636 -43.73 -0.34 -18.40
C GLY A 636 -42.58 -0.50 -19.40
N ALA A 637 -41.48 0.23 -19.27
CA ALA A 637 -40.37 0.20 -20.22
C ALA A 637 -39.61 -1.16 -20.26
N LEU A 638 -39.82 -2.00 -19.24
CA LEU A 638 -39.24 -3.34 -19.16
C LEU A 638 -40.20 -4.45 -19.62
N ASN A 639 -41.47 -4.14 -19.96
CA ASN A 639 -42.51 -5.14 -20.22
C ASN A 639 -42.13 -6.17 -21.29
N ALA A 640 -41.55 -5.72 -22.42
CA ALA A 640 -41.12 -6.62 -23.49
C ALA A 640 -40.00 -7.59 -23.05
N MET A 641 -39.14 -7.16 -22.13
CA MET A 641 -38.08 -8.02 -21.59
C MET A 641 -38.62 -8.99 -20.54
N ILE A 642 -39.59 -8.55 -19.73
CA ILE A 642 -40.30 -9.39 -18.77
C ILE A 642 -41.05 -10.51 -19.51
N ASP A 643 -41.83 -10.17 -20.54
CA ASP A 643 -42.53 -11.15 -21.37
C ASP A 643 -41.58 -12.16 -22.01
N ARG A 644 -40.47 -11.70 -22.60
CA ARG A 644 -39.44 -12.60 -23.14
C ARG A 644 -38.87 -13.54 -22.07
N HIS A 645 -38.53 -13.01 -20.90
CA HIS A 645 -37.96 -13.82 -19.82
C HIS A 645 -38.96 -14.86 -19.31
N GLN A 646 -40.24 -14.49 -19.16
CA GLN A 646 -41.31 -15.42 -18.79
C GLN A 646 -41.50 -16.53 -19.81
N ARG A 647 -41.38 -16.25 -21.11
CA ARG A 647 -41.36 -17.27 -22.16
C ARG A 647 -40.15 -18.19 -22.06
N LEU A 648 -38.96 -17.65 -21.78
CA LEU A 648 -37.75 -18.46 -21.62
C LEU A 648 -37.81 -19.40 -20.41
N LEU A 649 -38.46 -19.01 -19.32
CA LEU A 649 -38.66 -19.87 -18.13
C LEU A 649 -39.47 -21.14 -18.44
N GLN A 650 -40.25 -21.16 -19.52
CA GLN A 650 -41.02 -22.32 -19.97
C GLN A 650 -40.22 -23.26 -20.90
N THR A 651 -38.95 -22.93 -21.15
CA THR A 651 -38.07 -23.71 -22.05
C THR A 651 -36.84 -24.21 -21.28
N THR A 652 -36.05 -25.08 -21.90
CA THR A 652 -34.76 -25.55 -21.35
C THR A 652 -33.64 -24.51 -21.41
N ALA A 653 -33.93 -23.31 -21.96
CA ALA A 653 -32.96 -22.22 -22.07
C ALA A 653 -32.61 -21.59 -20.71
N ILE A 654 -33.40 -21.83 -19.65
CA ILE A 654 -33.08 -21.38 -18.29
C ILE A 654 -32.97 -22.57 -17.34
N LYS A 655 -31.77 -22.78 -16.77
CA LYS A 655 -31.54 -23.64 -15.60
C LYS A 655 -31.08 -22.75 -14.45
N ASP A 656 -32.01 -22.40 -13.57
CA ASP A 656 -31.77 -21.50 -12.44
C ASP A 656 -31.79 -22.28 -11.12
N PRO A 657 -30.65 -22.43 -10.41
CA PRO A 657 -30.58 -23.15 -9.14
C PRO A 657 -31.20 -22.38 -7.97
N ALA A 658 -31.57 -21.11 -8.16
CA ALA A 658 -32.23 -20.33 -7.12
C ALA A 658 -33.68 -20.83 -6.88
N PRO A 659 -34.24 -20.71 -5.66
CA PRO A 659 -35.60 -21.17 -5.37
C PRO A 659 -36.65 -20.55 -6.31
N GLY A 660 -37.66 -21.33 -6.71
CA GLY A 660 -38.68 -20.91 -7.68
C GLY A 660 -39.36 -19.57 -7.36
N TYR A 661 -39.59 -19.27 -6.07
CA TYR A 661 -40.16 -17.97 -5.62
C TYR A 661 -39.27 -16.75 -5.89
N THR A 662 -38.04 -16.95 -6.39
CA THR A 662 -37.09 -15.91 -6.77
C THR A 662 -36.89 -15.81 -8.29
N GLN A 663 -37.43 -16.75 -9.06
CA GLN A 663 -37.18 -16.86 -10.50
C GLN A 663 -38.12 -15.95 -11.31
N ASN A 664 -39.42 -15.93 -10.99
CA ASN A 664 -40.42 -15.11 -11.68
C ASN A 664 -41.10 -14.14 -10.69
N ILE A 665 -40.46 -13.00 -10.41
CA ILE A 665 -40.96 -12.02 -9.43
C ILE A 665 -41.30 -10.65 -10.03
N LEU A 666 -41.14 -10.51 -11.36
CA LEU A 666 -41.42 -9.27 -12.08
C LEU A 666 -42.64 -9.48 -12.96
N GLU A 667 -43.63 -8.61 -12.79
CA GLU A 667 -44.89 -8.66 -13.52
C GLU A 667 -44.93 -7.59 -14.61
N ILE A 668 -45.68 -7.86 -15.68
CA ILE A 668 -45.97 -6.88 -16.73
C ILE A 668 -46.83 -5.78 -16.12
N VAL A 669 -46.41 -4.53 -16.26
CA VAL A 669 -47.19 -3.39 -15.78
C VAL A 669 -48.22 -3.02 -16.83
N SER A 670 -49.50 -3.19 -16.51
CA SER A 670 -50.62 -2.66 -17.29
C SER A 670 -50.57 -1.14 -17.28
N GLN A 671 -50.64 -0.51 -18.46
CA GLN A 671 -50.69 0.95 -18.60
C GLN A 671 -52.03 1.52 -18.18
#